data_AF-A0A7V1JKK6-F1
#
_entry.id   AF-A0A7V1JKK6-F1
#
_cell.length_a   1.000
_cell.length_b   1.000
_cell.length_c   1.000
_cell.angle_alpha   90.00
_cell.angle_beta   90.00
_cell.angle_gamma   90.00
#
_symmetry.space_group_name_H-M   'P 1'
#
loop_
_entity.id
_entity.type
_entity.pdbx_description
1 polymer ?
#
loop_
_entity_poly.entity_id
_entity_poly.type
_entity_poly.pdbx_seq_one_letter_code
_entity_poly.pdbx_strand_id
1 'polypeptide(L)'
;AAAHVVALAWSSLSPNPRRWLRRPLVRPILLVTGVVLLSTLTSLSPLVSLWGSYYRQQGAYLLVVFILWALLLAAHLRGPAQRRRLVTAVVVAGSLVALTPFAEALRWHKNPLTWRPGGTLGNPIFFGAYLIMVIPFTLARLVEARSWRRAGWGVTLVLQLVALLVTQSRGPWVGALVGLTLFAALMLWPTHRRLMLVGTAVGILLIGGLLVGLNFGLAPSARLSQLPYIRRVVLPHGLYSGTVRVRLVLWRAAGEAVTTWPEVGLEPDRLHGLRPLVGYGPDTAAIIYTALYPPELGHIEDPSAIWDRAHNETLDLLTMQGWLGLAASAVLGVACARRGLALWGAARGPADRALVAAPLAALTAHIAETQFAFSLTATGMMAWLCVAWLASPSPHLLPQDLGGAEGGPSPTKLGGIEGGGGGRRWRVYGVVGALLLVLVAVRLEGGLVLADTLVARARTLDRTSQWGESIGLYDQALDLVPWQATYHQFRAEAFYNLARALPEDQISLRAELLEAADRSMARAQHLEPLELEHYSNSGVLHAYWSDTVDPAHLETAVAFYRQAFRLAPTRADLRTDLGHVYHNHGRYLEALAQYRTALEIDPQFAAAYYDSGLAWLALGRPQPARQAFQAALDLVPNCGVCRDALQALEE
;
A
#
# COMPACT_ATOMS: atom_id res chain seq x y z
N ALA A 1 -0.19 31.33 7.45
CA ALA A 1 -1.50 30.98 6.85
C ALA A 1 -2.00 29.60 7.30
N ALA A 2 -1.26 28.50 7.06
CA ALA A 2 -1.66 27.14 7.47
C ALA A 2 -1.92 27.00 8.99
N ALA A 3 -1.07 27.57 9.86
CA ALA A 3 -1.30 27.57 11.30
C ALA A 3 -2.58 28.32 11.74
N HIS A 4 -2.93 29.41 11.05
CA HIS A 4 -4.16 30.17 11.30
C HIS A 4 -5.41 29.44 10.81
N VAL A 5 -5.27 28.66 9.75
CA VAL A 5 -6.33 27.82 9.18
C VAL A 5 -6.57 26.58 10.03
N VAL A 6 -5.51 25.91 10.49
CA VAL A 6 -5.61 24.85 11.49
C VAL A 6 -6.24 25.42 12.74
N ALA A 7 -5.85 26.62 13.18
CA ALA A 7 -6.51 27.33 14.27
C ALA A 7 -7.99 27.67 13.97
N LEU A 8 -8.38 27.93 12.73
CA LEU A 8 -9.77 28.16 12.30
C LEU A 8 -10.60 26.87 12.29
N ALA A 9 -10.06 25.77 11.75
CA ALA A 9 -10.64 24.43 11.86
C ALA A 9 -10.72 23.97 13.33
N TRP A 10 -9.72 24.32 14.14
CA TRP A 10 -9.67 24.08 15.58
C TRP A 10 -10.69 24.94 16.34
N SER A 11 -10.88 26.20 15.93
CA SER A 11 -11.86 27.12 16.52
C SER A 11 -13.30 26.73 16.18
N SER A 12 -13.54 26.13 15.00
CA SER A 12 -14.85 25.59 14.61
C SER A 12 -15.17 24.26 15.31
N LEU A 13 -14.14 23.55 15.79
CA LEU A 13 -14.27 22.32 16.55
C LEU A 13 -14.71 22.57 18.01
N SER A 14 -14.14 23.55 18.73
CA SER A 14 -14.70 24.13 19.97
C SER A 14 -13.82 25.28 20.49
N PRO A 15 -14.38 26.39 20.99
CA PRO A 15 -13.59 27.45 21.66
C PRO A 15 -12.98 27.03 23.00
N ASN A 16 -13.35 25.86 23.55
CA ASN A 16 -12.77 25.33 24.80
C ASN A 16 -12.05 23.99 24.57
N PRO A 17 -10.70 23.96 24.60
CA PRO A 17 -9.93 22.75 24.31
C PRO A 17 -10.20 21.59 25.28
N ARG A 18 -10.53 21.88 26.56
CA ARG A 18 -10.88 20.85 27.55
C ARG A 18 -12.21 20.16 27.22
N ARG A 19 -13.18 20.89 26.67
CA ARG A 19 -14.46 20.31 26.21
C ARG A 19 -14.28 19.50 24.93
N TRP A 20 -13.40 19.94 24.04
CA TRP A 20 -13.10 19.22 22.80
C TRP A 20 -12.41 17.87 23.06
N LEU A 21 -11.41 17.82 23.94
CA LEU A 21 -10.72 16.59 24.35
C LEU A 21 -11.62 15.57 25.08
N ARG A 22 -12.84 15.97 25.49
CA ARG A 22 -13.84 15.08 26.08
C ARG A 22 -14.79 14.48 25.04
N ARG A 23 -14.71 14.89 23.77
CA ARG A 23 -15.52 14.29 22.71
C ARG A 23 -15.13 12.83 22.47
N PRO A 24 -16.09 11.97 22.07
CA PRO A 24 -15.82 10.57 21.80
C PRO A 24 -14.70 10.42 20.75
N LEU A 25 -13.81 9.44 20.97
CA LEU A 25 -12.72 9.05 20.08
C LEU A 25 -11.62 10.10 19.81
N VAL A 26 -11.77 11.37 20.22
CA VAL A 26 -10.74 12.41 19.98
C VAL A 26 -9.39 12.04 20.61
N ARG A 27 -9.36 11.56 21.86
CA ARG A 27 -8.10 11.17 22.51
C ARG A 27 -7.40 9.99 21.82
N PRO A 28 -8.08 8.87 21.51
CA PRO A 28 -7.49 7.80 20.69
C PRO A 28 -6.97 8.27 19.33
N ILE A 29 -7.71 9.16 18.64
CA ILE A 29 -7.29 9.71 17.34
C ILE A 29 -5.99 10.52 17.49
N LEU A 30 -5.91 11.39 18.52
CA LEU A 30 -4.69 12.16 18.81
C LEU A 30 -3.52 11.27 19.21
N LEU A 31 -3.77 10.15 19.91
CA LEU A 31 -2.74 9.18 20.23
C LEU A 31 -2.15 8.57 18.95
N VAL A 32 -2.99 8.06 18.04
CA VAL A 32 -2.53 7.54 16.73
C VAL A 32 -1.76 8.61 15.96
N THR A 33 -2.30 9.84 15.91
CA THR A 33 -1.63 10.96 15.22
C THR A 33 -0.25 11.24 15.82
N GLY A 34 -0.15 11.31 17.15
CA GLY A 34 1.09 11.60 17.85
C GLY A 34 2.14 10.50 17.66
N VAL A 35 1.73 9.23 17.68
CA VAL A 35 2.64 8.10 17.43
C VAL A 35 3.14 8.12 15.99
N VAL A 36 2.26 8.34 15.00
CA VAL A 36 2.67 8.38 13.60
C VAL A 36 3.63 9.54 13.33
N LEU A 37 3.37 10.73 13.89
CA LEU A 37 4.28 11.86 13.79
C LEU A 37 5.62 11.59 14.47
N LEU A 38 5.61 10.95 15.65
CA LEU A 38 6.84 10.53 16.32
C LEU A 38 7.64 9.55 15.45
N SER A 39 7.01 8.48 14.97
CA SER A 39 7.64 7.50 14.07
C SER A 39 8.16 8.12 12.78
N THR A 40 7.50 9.16 12.26
CA THR A 40 7.95 9.91 11.07
C THR A 40 9.21 10.74 11.37
N LEU A 41 9.26 11.40 12.53
CA LEU A 41 10.42 12.21 12.92
C LEU A 41 11.64 11.35 13.27
N THR A 42 11.41 10.12 13.74
CA THR A 42 12.47 9.16 14.08
C THR A 42 12.73 8.13 13.00
N SER A 43 12.15 8.26 11.80
CA SER A 43 12.26 7.23 10.76
C SER A 43 13.66 7.15 10.14
N LEU A 44 13.93 6.05 9.43
CA LEU A 44 15.14 5.91 8.61
C LEU A 44 15.16 6.86 7.42
N SER A 45 13.97 7.16 6.87
CA SER A 45 13.80 8.10 5.75
C SER A 45 12.64 9.06 6.05
N PRO A 46 12.93 10.25 6.60
CA PRO A 46 11.89 11.22 6.98
C PRO A 46 11.04 11.71 5.81
N LEU A 47 11.63 11.84 4.62
CA LEU A 47 10.90 12.27 3.42
C LEU A 47 9.90 11.21 2.95
N VAL A 48 10.35 9.95 2.83
CA VAL A 48 9.46 8.82 2.49
C VAL A 48 8.40 8.63 3.57
N SER A 49 8.77 8.75 4.85
CA SER A 49 7.77 8.64 5.92
C SER A 49 6.76 9.76 5.96
N LEU A 50 7.13 10.97 5.53
CA LEU A 50 6.22 12.10 5.49
C LEU A 50 5.27 12.02 4.30
N TRP A 51 5.82 11.88 3.08
CA TRP A 51 5.06 11.93 1.84
C TRP A 51 4.50 10.56 1.42
N GLY A 52 5.27 9.51 1.68
CA GLY A 52 5.05 8.17 1.15
C GLY A 52 6.03 7.87 0.03
N SER A 53 6.19 6.59 -0.26
CA SER A 53 6.88 6.09 -1.45
C SER A 53 6.12 6.51 -2.71
N TYR A 54 6.84 6.74 -3.81
CA TYR A 54 6.28 7.26 -5.06
C TYR A 54 4.98 6.57 -5.51
N TYR A 55 5.00 5.24 -5.53
CA TYR A 55 3.89 4.42 -6.03
C TYR A 55 2.68 4.35 -5.09
N ARG A 56 2.86 4.66 -3.80
CA ARG A 56 1.80 4.47 -2.78
C ARG A 56 1.30 5.77 -2.19
N GLN A 57 2.18 6.75 -1.96
CA GLN A 57 1.87 8.02 -1.31
C GLN A 57 1.18 7.83 0.05
N GLN A 58 1.59 6.80 0.81
CA GLN A 58 0.96 6.40 2.09
C GLN A 58 1.74 6.90 3.32
N GLY A 59 2.47 8.01 3.19
CA GLY A 59 3.17 8.62 4.30
C GLY A 59 2.22 9.23 5.34
N ALA A 60 2.82 9.81 6.39
CA ALA A 60 2.11 10.46 7.48
C ALA A 60 1.21 11.62 7.02
N TYR A 61 1.59 12.32 5.94
CA TYR A 61 0.78 13.39 5.34
C TYR A 61 -0.62 12.90 4.99
N LEU A 62 -0.74 11.79 4.25
CA LEU A 62 -2.03 11.24 3.84
C LEU A 62 -2.89 10.85 5.05
N LEU A 63 -2.28 10.23 6.05
CA LEU A 63 -3.00 9.88 7.28
C LEU A 63 -3.52 11.11 8.02
N VAL A 64 -2.71 12.16 8.13
CA VAL A 64 -3.12 13.43 8.75
C VAL A 64 -4.29 14.04 7.99
N VAL A 65 -4.28 13.99 6.65
CA VAL A 65 -5.40 14.43 5.82
C VAL A 65 -6.68 13.64 6.13
N PHE A 66 -6.60 12.31 6.23
CA PHE A 66 -7.75 11.48 6.61
C PHE A 66 -8.27 11.80 8.01
N ILE A 67 -7.38 12.03 8.98
CA ILE A 67 -7.74 12.39 10.36
C ILE A 67 -8.43 13.75 10.40
N LEU A 68 -7.88 14.76 9.72
CA LEU A 68 -8.49 16.08 9.66
C LEU A 68 -9.87 16.03 9.01
N TRP A 69 -10.00 15.30 7.90
CA TRP A 69 -11.28 15.07 7.24
C TRP A 69 -12.28 14.35 8.16
N ALA A 70 -11.85 13.32 8.88
CA ALA A 70 -12.67 12.58 9.83
C ALA A 70 -13.14 13.46 11.00
N LEU A 71 -12.26 14.30 11.55
CA LEU A 71 -12.60 15.24 12.63
C LEU A 71 -13.61 16.30 12.16
N LEU A 72 -13.43 16.83 10.94
CA LEU A 72 -14.39 17.76 10.33
C LEU A 72 -15.76 17.09 10.13
N LEU A 73 -15.78 15.90 9.55
CA LEU A 73 -17.00 15.14 9.37
C LEU A 73 -17.71 14.89 10.71
N ALA A 74 -16.97 14.44 11.73
CA ALA A 74 -17.52 14.18 13.06
C ALA A 74 -18.11 15.44 13.72
N ALA A 75 -17.55 16.62 13.46
CA ALA A 75 -18.01 17.89 14.03
C ALA A 75 -19.28 18.45 13.37
N HIS A 76 -19.48 18.13 12.10
CA HIS A 76 -20.62 18.60 11.30
C HIS A 76 -21.75 17.58 11.17
N LEU A 77 -21.51 16.32 11.50
CA LEU A 77 -22.52 15.26 11.54
C LEU A 77 -23.33 15.31 12.85
N ARG A 78 -24.30 16.23 12.92
CA ARG A 78 -25.05 16.55 14.15
C ARG A 78 -26.43 15.88 14.24
N GLY A 79 -27.08 15.63 13.11
CA GLY A 79 -28.46 15.15 13.05
C GLY A 79 -28.64 13.77 12.42
N PRO A 80 -29.72 13.04 12.76
CA PRO A 80 -30.03 11.73 12.17
C PRO A 80 -30.27 11.81 10.65
N ALA A 81 -30.85 12.89 10.14
CA ALA A 81 -31.03 13.10 8.70
C ALA A 81 -29.69 13.23 7.95
N GLN A 82 -28.70 13.91 8.54
CA GLN A 82 -27.36 14.02 7.94
C GLN A 82 -26.67 12.65 7.91
N ARG A 83 -26.79 11.85 8.99
CA ARG A 83 -26.27 10.47 9.04
C ARG A 83 -26.87 9.61 7.92
N ARG A 84 -28.19 9.65 7.75
CA ARG A 84 -28.86 8.90 6.67
C ARG A 84 -28.42 9.35 5.29
N ARG A 85 -28.26 10.65 5.05
CA ARG A 85 -27.73 11.17 3.78
C ARG A 85 -26.31 10.71 3.50
N LEU A 86 -25.43 10.72 4.51
CA LEU A 86 -24.07 10.20 4.39
C LEU A 86 -24.07 8.71 4.03
N VAL A 87 -24.88 7.90 4.71
CA VAL A 87 -25.05 6.47 4.40
C VAL A 87 -25.53 6.28 2.96
N THR A 88 -26.54 7.04 2.52
CA THR A 88 -27.01 6.99 1.13
C THR A 88 -25.91 7.38 0.14
N ALA A 89 -25.11 8.41 0.43
CA ALA A 89 -24.01 8.83 -0.43
C ALA A 89 -22.94 7.73 -0.57
N VAL A 90 -22.57 7.07 0.54
CA VAL A 90 -21.66 5.90 0.53
C VAL A 90 -22.22 4.78 -0.35
N VAL A 91 -23.49 4.44 -0.18
CA VAL A 91 -24.11 3.35 -0.97
C VAL A 91 -24.19 3.71 -2.46
N VAL A 92 -24.57 4.93 -2.81
CA VAL A 92 -24.64 5.37 -4.21
C VAL A 92 -23.25 5.34 -4.85
N ALA A 93 -22.24 5.93 -4.20
CA ALA A 93 -20.86 5.90 -4.69
C ALA A 93 -20.35 4.45 -4.85
N GLY A 94 -20.59 3.60 -3.86
CA GLY A 94 -20.20 2.20 -3.93
C GLY A 94 -20.96 1.39 -4.98
N SER A 95 -22.18 1.78 -5.32
CA SER A 95 -22.95 1.15 -6.41
C SER A 95 -22.39 1.48 -7.78
N LEU A 96 -21.92 2.72 -7.99
CA LEU A 96 -21.23 3.10 -9.23
C LEU A 96 -19.94 2.30 -9.41
N VAL A 97 -19.17 2.14 -8.34
CA VAL A 97 -17.97 1.29 -8.33
C VAL A 97 -18.34 -0.16 -8.62
N ALA A 98 -19.39 -0.70 -7.99
CA ALA A 98 -19.85 -2.08 -8.18
C ALA A 98 -20.40 -2.37 -9.59
N LEU A 99 -20.75 -1.36 -10.39
CA LEU A 99 -21.19 -1.53 -11.78
C LEU A 99 -20.03 -1.82 -12.75
N THR A 100 -18.81 -1.41 -12.38
CA THR A 100 -17.65 -1.46 -13.30
C THR A 100 -17.27 -2.85 -13.78
N PRO A 101 -17.32 -3.94 -12.98
CA PRO A 101 -17.08 -5.29 -13.50
C PRO A 101 -18.06 -5.72 -14.59
N PHE A 102 -19.31 -5.25 -14.52
CA PHE A 102 -20.33 -5.58 -15.52
C PHE A 102 -20.05 -4.83 -16.83
N ALA A 103 -19.59 -3.58 -16.76
CA ALA A 103 -19.12 -2.83 -17.91
C ALA A 103 -17.89 -3.48 -18.57
N GLU A 104 -16.93 -3.96 -17.77
CA GLU A 104 -15.77 -4.72 -18.26
C GLU A 104 -16.20 -6.04 -18.95
N ALA A 105 -17.17 -6.75 -18.38
CA ALA A 105 -17.72 -7.98 -18.97
C ALA A 105 -18.41 -7.74 -20.33
N LEU A 106 -18.97 -6.55 -20.56
CA LEU A 106 -19.52 -6.11 -21.84
C LEU A 106 -18.44 -5.70 -22.86
N ARG A 107 -17.15 -5.89 -22.55
CA ARG A 107 -15.98 -5.51 -23.37
C ARG A 107 -15.88 -4.01 -23.67
N TRP A 108 -16.52 -3.14 -22.88
CA TRP A 108 -16.34 -1.69 -23.01
C TRP A 108 -14.94 -1.22 -22.59
N HIS A 109 -14.27 -2.00 -21.74
CA HIS A 109 -12.88 -1.78 -21.35
C HIS A 109 -12.27 -3.11 -20.91
N LYS A 110 -11.01 -3.37 -21.24
CA LYS A 110 -10.27 -4.55 -20.78
C LYS A 110 -9.29 -4.11 -19.71
N ASN A 111 -9.38 -4.68 -18.50
CA ASN A 111 -8.37 -4.44 -17.46
C ASN A 111 -7.01 -5.00 -17.95
N PRO A 112 -5.98 -4.16 -18.13
CA PRO A 112 -4.69 -4.61 -18.63
C PRO A 112 -3.86 -5.32 -17.55
N LEU A 113 -4.19 -5.11 -16.27
CA LEU A 113 -3.41 -5.61 -15.14
C LEU A 113 -3.75 -7.06 -14.79
N THR A 114 -5.03 -7.45 -14.94
CA THR A 114 -5.47 -8.80 -14.60
C THR A 114 -6.62 -9.26 -15.48
N TRP A 115 -6.76 -10.58 -15.65
CA TRP A 115 -7.92 -11.19 -16.30
C TRP A 115 -9.22 -11.12 -15.47
N ARG A 116 -9.13 -10.64 -14.21
CA ARG A 116 -10.25 -10.52 -13.27
C ARG A 116 -10.72 -9.06 -13.20
N PRO A 117 -12.02 -8.81 -12.96
CA PRO A 117 -12.48 -7.45 -12.85
C PRO A 117 -11.91 -6.73 -11.64
N GLY A 118 -11.22 -5.62 -11.91
CA GLY A 118 -10.61 -4.75 -10.89
C GLY A 118 -11.41 -3.48 -10.65
N GLY A 119 -12.39 -3.19 -11.52
CA GLY A 119 -13.15 -1.96 -11.48
C GLY A 119 -12.27 -0.71 -11.56
N THR A 120 -12.77 0.41 -11.06
CA THR A 120 -12.00 1.68 -11.00
C THR A 120 -10.80 1.63 -10.05
N LEU A 121 -10.64 0.57 -9.25
CA LEU A 121 -9.52 0.39 -8.33
C LEU A 121 -8.39 -0.47 -8.93
N GLY A 122 -8.51 -0.90 -10.19
CA GLY A 122 -7.46 -1.56 -10.98
C GLY A 122 -7.13 -3.01 -10.58
N ASN A 123 -7.31 -3.36 -9.30
CA ASN A 123 -7.01 -4.67 -8.75
C ASN A 123 -8.25 -5.30 -8.07
N PRO A 124 -8.59 -6.57 -8.36
CA PRO A 124 -9.75 -7.25 -7.79
C PRO A 124 -9.73 -7.35 -6.25
N ILE A 125 -8.55 -7.39 -5.62
CA ILE A 125 -8.43 -7.43 -4.16
C ILE A 125 -8.88 -6.09 -3.58
N PHE A 126 -8.37 -4.98 -4.12
CA PHE A 126 -8.67 -3.63 -3.65
C PHE A 126 -10.13 -3.26 -3.87
N PHE A 127 -10.67 -3.68 -5.03
CA PHE A 127 -12.08 -3.57 -5.33
C PHE A 127 -12.96 -4.34 -4.35
N GLY A 128 -12.61 -5.61 -4.06
CA GLY A 128 -13.31 -6.39 -3.04
C GLY A 128 -13.25 -5.75 -1.66
N ALA A 129 -12.07 -5.28 -1.23
CA ALA A 129 -11.86 -4.61 0.06
C ALA A 129 -12.72 -3.35 0.21
N TYR A 130 -12.91 -2.58 -0.87
CA TYR A 130 -13.83 -1.43 -0.85
C TYR A 130 -15.30 -1.86 -0.73
N LEU A 131 -15.73 -2.89 -1.48
CA LEU A 131 -17.12 -3.36 -1.45
C LEU A 131 -17.54 -3.88 -0.06
N ILE A 132 -16.67 -4.60 0.64
CA ILE A 132 -16.99 -5.12 1.98
C ILE A 132 -17.21 -4.01 3.02
N MET A 133 -16.66 -2.81 2.78
CA MET A 133 -16.92 -1.64 3.62
C MET A 133 -18.23 -0.95 3.24
N VAL A 134 -18.69 -1.05 1.99
CA VAL A 134 -19.94 -0.45 1.50
C VAL A 134 -21.17 -1.30 1.84
N ILE A 135 -21.10 -2.62 1.67
CA ILE A 135 -22.24 -3.54 1.81
C ILE A 135 -22.99 -3.39 3.14
N PRO A 136 -22.33 -3.25 4.31
CA PRO A 136 -23.02 -3.02 5.58
C PRO A 136 -23.91 -1.77 5.58
N PHE A 137 -23.52 -0.70 4.89
CA PHE A 137 -24.33 0.51 4.73
C PHE A 137 -25.55 0.27 3.84
N THR A 138 -25.42 -0.54 2.79
CA THR A 138 -26.54 -0.96 1.93
C THR A 138 -27.56 -1.78 2.73
N LEU A 139 -27.09 -2.69 3.58
CA LEU A 139 -27.96 -3.45 4.50
C LEU A 139 -28.71 -2.53 5.46
N ALA A 140 -28.06 -1.51 6.01
CA ALA A 140 -28.74 -0.53 6.85
C ALA A 140 -29.85 0.23 6.10
N ARG A 141 -29.61 0.60 4.83
CA ARG A 141 -30.64 1.20 3.97
C ARG A 141 -31.80 0.25 3.69
N LEU A 142 -31.52 -1.03 3.49
CA LEU A 142 -32.54 -2.06 3.23
C LEU A 142 -33.48 -2.26 4.43
N VAL A 143 -32.91 -2.29 5.65
CA VAL A 143 -33.68 -2.40 6.90
C VAL A 143 -34.59 -1.19 7.11
N GLU A 144 -34.08 0.03 6.85
CA GLU A 144 -34.84 1.26 7.02
C GLU A 144 -35.93 1.45 5.95
N ALA A 145 -35.67 1.02 4.71
CA ALA A 145 -36.56 1.27 3.59
C ALA A 145 -37.88 0.48 3.66
N ARG A 146 -38.93 1.09 3.12
CA ARG A 146 -40.26 0.51 2.95
C ARG A 146 -40.69 0.55 1.48
N SER A 147 -41.61 -0.33 1.10
CA SER A 147 -42.24 -0.39 -0.23
C SER A 147 -41.19 -0.49 -1.36
N TRP A 148 -41.42 0.16 -2.51
CA TRP A 148 -40.56 0.09 -3.69
C TRP A 148 -39.08 0.47 -3.42
N ARG A 149 -38.81 1.35 -2.45
CA ARG A 149 -37.43 1.71 -2.07
C ARG A 149 -36.66 0.53 -1.51
N ARG A 150 -37.34 -0.40 -0.83
CA ARG A 150 -36.72 -1.64 -0.33
C ARG A 150 -36.30 -2.53 -1.50
N ALA A 151 -37.11 -2.63 -2.55
CA ALA A 151 -36.74 -3.36 -3.75
C ALA A 151 -35.50 -2.75 -4.42
N GLY A 152 -35.43 -1.41 -4.53
CA GLY A 152 -34.26 -0.71 -5.04
C GLY A 152 -32.97 -1.04 -4.28
N TRP A 153 -32.99 -0.94 -2.95
CA TRP A 153 -31.81 -1.33 -2.14
C TRP A 153 -31.50 -2.82 -2.20
N GLY A 154 -32.52 -3.68 -2.41
CA GLY A 154 -32.32 -5.12 -2.61
C GLY A 154 -31.55 -5.40 -3.90
N VAL A 155 -31.92 -4.75 -5.00
CA VAL A 155 -31.19 -4.83 -6.28
C VAL A 155 -29.77 -4.32 -6.12
N THR A 156 -29.58 -3.18 -5.46
CA THR A 156 -28.23 -2.65 -5.16
C THR A 156 -27.38 -3.63 -4.37
N LEU A 157 -27.94 -4.28 -3.34
CA LEU A 157 -27.23 -5.25 -2.54
C LEU A 157 -26.82 -6.48 -3.37
N VAL A 158 -27.73 -7.02 -4.18
CA VAL A 158 -27.43 -8.16 -5.06
C VAL A 158 -26.30 -7.79 -6.03
N LEU A 159 -26.36 -6.60 -6.61
CA LEU A 159 -25.33 -6.11 -7.51
C LEU A 159 -23.95 -6.03 -6.83
N GLN A 160 -23.89 -5.47 -5.62
CA GLN A 160 -22.65 -5.39 -4.84
C GLN A 160 -22.11 -6.76 -4.45
N LEU A 161 -22.99 -7.71 -4.09
CA LEU A 161 -22.59 -9.08 -3.74
C LEU A 161 -22.08 -9.85 -4.96
N VAL A 162 -22.74 -9.72 -6.12
CA VAL A 162 -22.25 -10.31 -7.37
C VAL A 162 -20.90 -9.72 -7.76
N ALA A 163 -20.75 -8.38 -7.69
CA ALA A 163 -19.46 -7.73 -7.93
C ALA A 163 -18.36 -8.25 -7.01
N LEU A 164 -18.65 -8.43 -5.71
CA LEU A 164 -17.72 -9.01 -4.74
C LEU A 164 -17.35 -10.46 -5.08
N LEU A 165 -18.32 -11.27 -5.51
CA LEU A 165 -18.07 -12.67 -5.92
C LEU A 165 -17.20 -12.75 -7.19
N VAL A 166 -17.41 -11.86 -8.14
CA VAL A 166 -16.64 -11.82 -9.39
C VAL A 166 -15.16 -11.48 -9.16
N THR A 167 -14.81 -10.82 -8.05
CA THR A 167 -13.39 -10.55 -7.70
C THR A 167 -12.55 -11.81 -7.51
N GLN A 168 -13.17 -12.91 -7.09
CA GLN A 168 -12.52 -14.18 -6.74
C GLN A 168 -11.32 -14.00 -5.76
N SER A 169 -11.44 -13.04 -4.83
CA SER A 169 -10.36 -12.66 -3.91
C SER A 169 -10.65 -13.13 -2.49
N ARG A 170 -9.80 -14.02 -1.95
CA ARG A 170 -10.01 -14.69 -0.65
C ARG A 170 -10.03 -13.70 0.52
N GLY A 171 -9.12 -12.73 0.56
CA GLY A 171 -9.07 -11.70 1.61
C GLY A 171 -10.40 -10.96 1.77
N PRO A 172 -10.90 -10.30 0.71
CA PRO A 172 -12.22 -9.67 0.72
C PRO A 172 -13.36 -10.62 1.08
N TRP A 173 -13.35 -11.87 0.66
CA TRP A 173 -14.40 -12.83 1.07
C TRP A 173 -14.38 -13.14 2.57
N VAL A 174 -13.19 -13.29 3.16
CA VAL A 174 -13.03 -13.45 4.62
C VAL A 174 -13.51 -12.19 5.34
N GLY A 175 -13.10 -11.00 4.87
CA GLY A 175 -13.57 -9.73 5.41
C GLY A 175 -15.09 -9.59 5.34
N ALA A 176 -15.70 -9.94 4.21
CA ALA A 176 -17.15 -9.94 4.02
C ALA A 176 -17.85 -10.88 5.01
N LEU A 177 -17.35 -12.11 5.16
CA LEU A 177 -17.90 -13.08 6.09
C LEU A 177 -17.89 -12.52 7.51
N VAL A 178 -16.74 -12.05 8.00
CA VAL A 178 -16.59 -11.49 9.36
C VAL A 178 -17.51 -10.28 9.56
N GLY A 179 -17.50 -9.33 8.62
CA GLY A 179 -18.31 -8.12 8.70
C GLY A 179 -19.82 -8.38 8.68
N LEU A 180 -20.28 -9.23 7.76
CA LEU A 180 -21.70 -9.59 7.62
C LEU A 180 -22.19 -10.40 8.81
N THR A 181 -21.35 -11.30 9.35
CA THR A 181 -21.66 -12.02 10.60
C THR A 181 -21.80 -11.05 11.76
N LEU A 182 -20.91 -10.07 11.91
CA LEU A 182 -21.04 -9.04 12.95
C LEU A 182 -22.32 -8.20 12.76
N PHE A 183 -22.61 -7.77 11.53
CA PHE A 183 -23.85 -7.03 11.23
C PHE A 183 -25.10 -7.84 11.60
N ALA A 184 -25.16 -9.10 11.19
CA ALA A 184 -26.25 -10.01 11.51
C ALA A 184 -26.38 -10.25 13.01
N ALA A 185 -25.26 -10.46 13.70
CA ALA A 185 -25.22 -10.61 15.16
C ALA A 185 -25.80 -9.37 15.85
N LEU A 186 -25.35 -8.16 15.50
CA LEU A 186 -25.87 -6.91 16.07
C LEU A 186 -27.36 -6.67 15.74
N MET A 187 -27.86 -7.19 14.63
CA MET A 187 -29.28 -7.05 14.27
C MET A 187 -30.19 -8.07 14.99
N LEU A 188 -29.72 -9.31 15.13
CA LEU A 188 -30.50 -10.43 15.64
C LEU A 188 -30.29 -10.68 17.14
N TRP A 189 -29.25 -10.11 17.76
CA TRP A 189 -28.97 -10.27 19.19
C TRP A 189 -30.17 -9.98 20.10
N PRO A 190 -30.95 -8.89 19.90
CA PRO A 190 -32.03 -8.52 20.80
C PRO A 190 -33.20 -9.52 20.81
N THR A 191 -33.40 -10.25 19.72
CA THR A 191 -34.56 -11.15 19.54
C THR A 191 -34.18 -12.64 19.50
N HIS A 192 -32.95 -12.96 19.07
CA HIS A 192 -32.53 -14.33 18.76
C HIS A 192 -31.13 -14.67 19.30
N ARG A 193 -30.78 -14.18 20.50
CA ARG A 193 -29.46 -14.38 21.12
C ARG A 193 -28.97 -15.84 21.12
N ARG A 194 -29.82 -16.80 21.50
CA ARG A 194 -29.45 -18.23 21.51
C ARG A 194 -29.14 -18.75 20.11
N LEU A 195 -29.95 -18.39 19.12
CA LEU A 195 -29.73 -18.77 17.72
C LEU A 195 -28.42 -18.19 17.19
N MET A 196 -28.08 -16.95 17.54
CA MET A 196 -26.81 -16.34 17.13
C MET A 196 -25.60 -17.02 17.76
N LEU A 197 -25.65 -17.33 19.07
CA LEU A 197 -24.55 -18.03 19.74
C LEU A 197 -24.35 -19.43 19.16
N VAL A 198 -25.42 -20.20 19.01
CA VAL A 198 -25.38 -21.55 18.42
C VAL A 198 -24.96 -21.50 16.96
N GLY A 199 -25.57 -20.62 16.16
CA GLY A 199 -25.26 -20.46 14.74
C GLY A 199 -23.81 -20.04 14.50
N THR A 200 -23.26 -19.15 15.33
CA THR A 200 -21.84 -18.75 15.25
C THR A 200 -20.93 -19.91 15.65
N ALA A 201 -21.23 -20.62 16.74
CA ALA A 201 -20.45 -21.78 17.17
C ALA A 201 -20.47 -22.90 16.13
N VAL A 202 -21.64 -23.23 15.58
CA VAL A 202 -21.80 -24.19 14.49
C VAL A 202 -21.06 -23.70 13.24
N GLY A 203 -21.15 -22.42 12.89
CA GLY A 203 -20.41 -21.84 11.76
C GLY A 203 -18.90 -21.97 11.91
N ILE A 204 -18.35 -21.67 13.10
CA ILE A 204 -16.92 -21.86 13.41
C ILE A 204 -16.54 -23.33 13.31
N LEU A 205 -17.36 -24.24 13.86
CA LEU A 205 -17.11 -25.68 13.78
C LEU A 205 -17.20 -26.23 12.35
N LEU A 206 -18.14 -25.74 11.54
CA LEU A 206 -18.28 -26.13 10.13
C LEU A 206 -17.13 -25.59 9.29
N ILE A 207 -16.72 -24.33 9.48
CA ILE A 207 -15.56 -23.75 8.78
C ILE A 207 -14.28 -24.44 9.23
N GLY A 208 -14.08 -24.62 10.54
CA GLY A 208 -12.94 -25.35 11.09
C GLY A 208 -12.89 -26.80 10.59
N GLY A 209 -14.03 -27.50 10.59
CA GLY A 209 -14.18 -28.85 10.07
C GLY A 209 -13.98 -28.94 8.56
N LEU A 210 -14.43 -27.94 7.79
CA LEU A 210 -14.16 -27.83 6.35
C LEU A 210 -12.67 -27.60 6.07
N LEU A 211 -12.01 -26.71 6.82
CA LEU A 211 -10.59 -26.43 6.68
C LEU A 211 -9.74 -27.65 7.06
N VAL A 212 -10.06 -28.31 8.16
CA VAL A 212 -9.45 -29.59 8.58
C VAL A 212 -9.72 -30.64 7.50
N GLY A 213 -10.97 -30.81 7.06
CA GLY A 213 -11.34 -31.75 6.01
C GLY A 213 -10.60 -31.51 4.69
N LEU A 214 -10.45 -30.26 4.27
CA LEU A 214 -9.64 -29.88 3.09
C LEU A 214 -8.15 -30.19 3.30
N ASN A 215 -7.61 -29.99 4.50
CA ASN A 215 -6.21 -30.27 4.83
C ASN A 215 -5.91 -31.78 4.94
N PHE A 216 -6.93 -32.59 5.22
CA PHE A 216 -6.85 -34.07 5.26
C PHE A 216 -7.40 -34.75 3.99
N GLY A 217 -7.71 -34.00 2.92
CA GLY A 217 -8.16 -34.56 1.64
C GLY A 217 -9.58 -35.15 1.66
N LEU A 218 -10.42 -34.76 2.62
CA LEU A 218 -11.75 -35.31 2.90
C LEU A 218 -12.91 -34.58 2.17
N ALA A 219 -12.66 -33.60 1.29
CA ALA A 219 -13.70 -32.78 0.66
C ALA A 219 -13.65 -32.77 -0.90
N PRO A 220 -14.73 -32.36 -1.59
CA PRO A 220 -15.64 -33.18 -2.37
C PRO A 220 -15.20 -33.41 -3.83
N SER A 221 -15.76 -34.45 -4.45
CA SER A 221 -15.46 -35.02 -5.78
C SER A 221 -14.85 -34.07 -6.83
N ALA A 222 -13.90 -34.59 -7.62
CA ALA A 222 -13.15 -33.90 -8.67
C ALA A 222 -13.98 -33.05 -9.67
N ARG A 223 -15.31 -33.19 -9.70
CA ARG A 223 -16.22 -32.40 -10.56
C ARG A 223 -16.61 -31.04 -9.95
N LEU A 224 -16.78 -30.93 -8.63
CA LEU A 224 -17.14 -29.66 -7.97
C LEU A 224 -15.94 -28.71 -7.88
N SER A 225 -14.74 -29.26 -7.65
CA SER A 225 -13.48 -28.49 -7.62
C SER A 225 -13.06 -27.96 -8.99
N GLN A 226 -13.68 -28.43 -10.08
CA GLN A 226 -13.47 -27.92 -11.45
C GLN A 226 -14.30 -26.66 -11.77
N LEU A 227 -15.34 -26.34 -10.99
CA LEU A 227 -16.11 -25.11 -11.22
C LEU A 227 -15.22 -23.88 -10.93
N PRO A 228 -15.16 -22.86 -11.82
CA PRO A 228 -14.20 -21.77 -11.72
C PRO A 228 -14.15 -21.06 -10.36
N TYR A 229 -15.32 -20.84 -9.75
CA TYR A 229 -15.47 -20.15 -8.46
C TYR A 229 -15.17 -21.06 -7.25
N ILE A 230 -15.48 -22.36 -7.35
CA ILE A 230 -15.21 -23.35 -6.30
C ILE A 230 -13.74 -23.74 -6.33
N ARG A 231 -13.13 -23.83 -7.51
CA ARG A 231 -11.70 -24.11 -7.73
C ARG A 231 -10.81 -23.19 -6.88
N ARG A 232 -11.11 -21.89 -6.78
CA ARG A 232 -10.33 -20.97 -5.93
C ARG A 232 -10.53 -21.14 -4.43
N VAL A 233 -11.67 -21.67 -3.98
CA VAL A 233 -11.93 -22.00 -2.57
C VAL A 233 -11.34 -23.35 -2.20
N VAL A 234 -11.36 -24.30 -3.13
CA VAL A 234 -11.17 -25.74 -2.90
C VAL A 234 -9.86 -26.30 -3.47
N LEU A 235 -9.05 -25.53 -4.21
CA LEU A 235 -7.89 -26.12 -4.89
C LEU A 235 -6.85 -26.75 -3.92
N PRO A 236 -6.30 -27.93 -4.29
CA PRO A 236 -5.89 -29.00 -3.38
C PRO A 236 -4.37 -29.27 -3.43
N HIS A 237 -3.54 -28.24 -3.60
CA HIS A 237 -2.08 -28.40 -3.58
C HIS A 237 -1.47 -27.54 -2.48
N GLY A 238 -1.74 -27.94 -1.24
CA GLY A 238 -1.07 -27.49 -0.03
C GLY A 238 -1.32 -26.04 0.38
N LEU A 239 -1.22 -25.79 1.68
CA LEU A 239 -1.09 -24.45 2.29
C LEU A 239 0.16 -23.66 1.79
N TYR A 240 0.90 -24.19 0.80
CA TYR A 240 2.24 -23.78 0.38
C TYR A 240 2.40 -23.57 -1.14
N SER A 241 1.31 -23.37 -1.90
CA SER A 241 1.40 -23.07 -3.34
C SER A 241 1.05 -21.63 -3.72
N GLY A 242 1.72 -21.12 -4.77
CA GLY A 242 1.49 -19.82 -5.39
C GLY A 242 1.54 -18.65 -4.40
N THR A 243 0.54 -17.76 -4.48
CA THR A 243 0.43 -16.52 -3.68
C THR A 243 0.44 -16.72 -2.15
N VAL A 244 0.14 -17.92 -1.65
CA VAL A 244 0.19 -18.19 -0.19
C VAL A 244 1.64 -18.38 0.26
N ARG A 245 2.47 -19.07 -0.53
CA ARG A 245 3.89 -19.26 -0.23
C ARG A 245 4.62 -17.92 -0.15
N VAL A 246 4.39 -17.04 -1.13
CA VAL A 246 4.91 -15.66 -1.14
C VAL A 246 4.58 -14.94 0.18
N ARG A 247 3.31 -14.97 0.60
CA ARG A 247 2.88 -14.33 1.86
C ARG A 247 3.55 -14.92 3.09
N LEU A 248 3.67 -16.24 3.16
CA LEU A 248 4.33 -16.89 4.31
C LEU A 248 5.81 -16.49 4.39
N VAL A 249 6.49 -16.36 3.26
CA VAL A 249 7.88 -15.88 3.22
C VAL A 249 7.96 -14.42 3.66
N LEU A 250 7.09 -13.55 3.14
CA LEU A 250 7.03 -12.14 3.57
C LEU A 250 6.67 -11.98 5.05
N TRP A 251 5.77 -12.80 5.58
CA TRP A 251 5.41 -12.77 7.00
C TRP A 251 6.56 -13.25 7.88
N ARG A 252 7.35 -14.22 7.40
CA ARG A 252 8.56 -14.67 8.08
C ARG A 252 9.60 -13.55 8.13
N ALA A 253 9.85 -12.88 6.99
CA ALA A 253 10.76 -11.74 6.92
C ALA A 253 10.31 -10.58 7.82
N ALA A 254 9.01 -10.25 7.81
CA ALA A 254 8.46 -9.25 8.72
C ALA A 254 8.53 -9.68 10.19
N GLY A 255 8.29 -10.97 10.48
CA GLY A 255 8.46 -11.56 11.80
C GLY A 255 9.90 -11.46 12.30
N GLU A 256 10.87 -11.73 11.42
CA GLU A 256 12.30 -11.54 11.71
C GLU A 256 12.59 -10.06 11.99
N ALA A 257 12.14 -9.15 11.13
CA ALA A 257 12.31 -7.71 11.32
C ALA A 257 11.86 -7.21 12.70
N VAL A 258 10.72 -7.69 13.21
CA VAL A 258 10.16 -7.25 14.49
C VAL A 258 10.68 -8.03 15.71
N THR A 259 11.40 -9.13 15.48
CA THR A 259 12.02 -9.93 16.56
C THR A 259 13.49 -9.63 16.74
N THR A 260 14.21 -9.37 15.65
CA THR A 260 15.64 -9.06 15.66
C THR A 260 15.93 -7.56 15.62
N TRP A 261 15.00 -6.75 15.07
CA TRP A 261 15.19 -5.31 14.83
C TRP A 261 16.54 -5.05 14.15
N PRO A 262 16.75 -5.52 12.91
CA PRO A 262 18.06 -5.46 12.27
C PRO A 262 18.51 -4.02 12.04
N GLU A 263 19.81 -3.80 12.05
CA GLU A 263 20.37 -2.54 11.59
C GLU A 263 20.26 -2.48 10.06
N VAL A 264 19.64 -1.40 9.55
CA VAL A 264 19.38 -1.23 8.12
C VAL A 264 19.90 0.13 7.69
N GLY A 265 20.68 0.15 6.61
CA GLY A 265 21.16 1.37 5.98
C GLY A 265 22.65 1.33 5.65
N LEU A 266 23.15 2.45 5.14
CA LEU A 266 24.57 2.61 4.82
C LEU A 266 25.42 3.04 6.02
N GLU A 267 24.78 3.64 7.03
CA GLU A 267 25.40 4.16 8.24
C GLU A 267 24.70 3.57 9.47
N PRO A 268 25.40 3.44 10.61
CA PRO A 268 24.79 2.93 11.83
C PRO A 268 23.61 3.76 12.31
N ASP A 269 22.55 3.09 12.72
CA ASP A 269 21.31 3.72 13.15
C ASP A 269 21.40 4.19 14.61
N ARG A 270 21.55 5.51 14.79
CA ARG A 270 21.64 6.13 16.13
C ARG A 270 20.40 5.90 17.01
N LEU A 271 19.25 5.62 16.40
CA LEU A 271 17.99 5.37 17.11
C LEU A 271 17.62 3.89 17.14
N HIS A 272 18.56 3.00 16.83
CA HIS A 272 18.34 1.55 16.76
C HIS A 272 17.66 0.99 18.02
N GLY A 273 18.13 1.39 19.21
CA GLY A 273 17.54 0.95 20.48
C GLY A 273 16.07 1.37 20.70
N LEU A 274 15.57 2.35 19.94
CA LEU A 274 14.17 2.78 19.98
C LEU A 274 13.29 2.08 18.94
N ARG A 275 13.86 1.36 17.95
CA ARG A 275 13.10 0.70 16.87
C ARG A 275 11.99 -0.22 17.37
N PRO A 276 12.17 -1.01 18.45
CA PRO A 276 11.06 -1.77 19.02
C PRO A 276 9.84 -0.92 19.40
N LEU A 277 10.07 0.31 19.86
CA LEU A 277 8.99 1.19 20.33
C LEU A 277 8.38 2.01 19.19
N VAL A 278 9.21 2.61 18.33
CA VAL A 278 8.76 3.60 17.33
C VAL A 278 8.78 3.10 15.88
N GLY A 279 9.37 1.93 15.63
CA GLY A 279 9.52 1.35 14.29
C GLY A 279 10.51 2.10 13.40
N TYR A 280 10.49 1.76 12.11
CA TYR A 280 11.38 2.34 11.09
C TYR A 280 10.81 3.57 10.37
N GLY A 281 9.52 3.83 10.51
CA GLY A 281 8.79 4.93 9.86
C GLY A 281 7.60 4.47 9.03
N PRO A 282 6.54 5.30 8.88
CA PRO A 282 5.49 5.06 7.91
C PRO A 282 6.04 4.86 6.49
N ASP A 283 5.45 3.93 5.73
CA ASP A 283 5.76 3.63 4.31
C ASP A 283 7.23 3.27 4.00
N THR A 284 8.06 2.96 5.01
CA THR A 284 9.47 2.55 4.83
C THR A 284 9.69 1.04 4.82
N ALA A 285 8.65 0.22 4.74
CA ALA A 285 8.79 -1.23 4.83
C ALA A 285 9.60 -1.81 3.67
N ALA A 286 9.52 -1.22 2.46
CA ALA A 286 10.35 -1.62 1.32
C ALA A 286 11.84 -1.60 1.66
N ILE A 287 12.31 -0.56 2.38
CA ILE A 287 13.71 -0.44 2.81
C ILE A 287 14.11 -1.63 3.69
N ILE A 288 13.23 -2.02 4.62
CA ILE A 288 13.49 -3.11 5.58
C ILE A 288 13.44 -4.48 4.89
N TYR A 289 12.43 -4.72 4.06
CA TYR A 289 12.28 -6.00 3.37
C TYR A 289 13.33 -6.22 2.29
N THR A 290 13.86 -5.16 1.69
CA THR A 290 15.03 -5.23 0.81
C THR A 290 16.28 -5.67 1.57
N ALA A 291 16.50 -5.16 2.79
CA ALA A 291 17.63 -5.56 3.63
C ALA A 291 17.52 -7.00 4.15
N LEU A 292 16.30 -7.49 4.36
CA LEU A 292 16.00 -8.85 4.82
C LEU A 292 15.58 -9.80 3.71
N TYR A 293 15.87 -9.45 2.45
CA TYR A 293 15.33 -10.14 1.28
C TYR A 293 15.54 -11.66 1.35
N PRO A 294 14.49 -12.48 1.46
CA PRO A 294 14.65 -13.94 1.44
C PRO A 294 14.97 -14.41 0.01
N PRO A 295 16.09 -15.10 -0.22
CA PRO A 295 16.48 -15.55 -1.57
C PRO A 295 15.41 -16.42 -2.24
N GLU A 296 14.62 -17.16 -1.47
CA GLU A 296 13.57 -18.04 -2.02
C GLU A 296 12.47 -17.27 -2.75
N LEU A 297 12.31 -15.97 -2.50
CA LEU A 297 11.34 -15.12 -3.19
C LEU A 297 11.62 -15.02 -4.69
N GLY A 298 12.90 -14.98 -5.08
CA GLY A 298 13.32 -14.91 -6.49
C GLY A 298 12.86 -16.11 -7.32
N HIS A 299 12.53 -17.23 -6.66
CA HIS A 299 12.09 -18.48 -7.33
C HIS A 299 10.58 -18.67 -7.38
N ILE A 300 9.80 -17.87 -6.65
CA ILE A 300 8.36 -18.10 -6.47
C ILE A 300 7.49 -16.92 -6.90
N GLU A 301 8.06 -15.73 -7.04
CA GLU A 301 7.36 -14.55 -7.52
C GLU A 301 7.97 -14.04 -8.84
N ASP A 302 7.19 -13.23 -9.54
CA ASP A 302 7.63 -12.57 -10.77
C ASP A 302 8.82 -11.65 -10.46
N PRO A 303 9.90 -11.67 -11.27
CA PRO A 303 11.04 -10.76 -11.08
C PRO A 303 10.67 -9.27 -11.06
N SER A 304 9.52 -8.89 -11.65
CA SER A 304 9.01 -7.51 -11.66
C SER A 304 8.14 -7.14 -10.45
N ALA A 305 7.95 -8.04 -9.49
CA ALA A 305 7.15 -7.75 -8.30
C ALA A 305 7.85 -6.77 -7.35
N ILE A 306 7.05 -5.88 -6.75
CA ILE A 306 7.51 -4.85 -5.82
C ILE A 306 7.32 -5.35 -4.39
N TRP A 307 8.42 -5.41 -3.64
CA TRP A 307 8.50 -6.02 -2.31
C TRP A 307 8.40 -5.01 -1.18
N ASP A 308 7.27 -4.33 -1.09
CA ASP A 308 7.14 -3.14 -0.24
C ASP A 308 6.29 -3.34 1.03
N ARG A 309 5.60 -4.48 1.17
CA ARG A 309 4.64 -4.75 2.26
C ARG A 309 4.59 -6.24 2.62
N ALA A 310 4.35 -6.54 3.90
CA ALA A 310 4.12 -7.90 4.36
C ALA A 310 2.77 -8.46 3.88
N HIS A 311 1.89 -7.63 3.31
CA HIS A 311 0.50 -7.99 3.02
C HIS A 311 -0.24 -8.48 4.27
N ASN A 312 0.13 -7.87 5.40
CA ASN A 312 -0.49 -8.02 6.71
C ASN A 312 -0.28 -6.71 7.45
N GLU A 313 -1.35 -5.94 7.61
CA GLU A 313 -1.25 -4.59 8.15
C GLU A 313 -0.82 -4.56 9.62
N THR A 314 -1.03 -5.64 10.38
CA THR A 314 -0.51 -5.74 11.74
C THR A 314 1.01 -5.84 11.77
N LEU A 315 1.59 -6.67 10.90
CA LEU A 315 3.05 -6.80 10.75
C LEU A 315 3.65 -5.51 10.19
N ASP A 316 3.02 -4.90 9.18
CA ASP A 316 3.48 -3.63 8.63
C ASP A 316 3.42 -2.51 9.69
N LEU A 317 2.37 -2.43 10.51
CA LEU A 317 2.28 -1.47 11.62
C LEU A 317 3.38 -1.68 12.65
N LEU A 318 3.69 -2.93 13.01
CA LEU A 318 4.79 -3.24 13.93
C LEU A 318 6.13 -2.81 13.35
N THR A 319 6.43 -3.19 12.10
CA THR A 319 7.70 -2.82 11.45
C THR A 319 7.83 -1.29 11.31
N MET A 320 6.76 -0.61 10.90
CA MET A 320 6.79 0.83 10.60
C MET A 320 6.68 1.73 11.82
N GLN A 321 5.87 1.35 12.82
CA GLN A 321 5.51 2.22 13.94
C GLN A 321 5.81 1.59 15.32
N GLY A 322 6.39 0.40 15.35
CA GLY A 322 6.76 -0.31 16.57
C GLY A 322 5.55 -0.71 17.43
N TRP A 323 5.86 -1.12 18.66
CA TRP A 323 4.83 -1.49 19.65
C TRP A 323 3.91 -0.32 20.00
N LEU A 324 4.40 0.93 19.94
CA LEU A 324 3.56 2.11 20.19
C LEU A 324 2.49 2.28 19.11
N GLY A 325 2.85 2.08 17.83
CA GLY A 325 1.90 2.15 16.71
C GLY A 325 0.80 1.11 16.81
N LEU A 326 1.18 -0.14 17.10
CA LEU A 326 0.22 -1.22 17.30
C LEU A 326 -0.69 -0.94 18.51
N ALA A 327 -0.14 -0.51 19.63
CA ALA A 327 -0.91 -0.18 20.83
C ALA A 327 -1.87 0.99 20.59
N ALA A 328 -1.43 2.06 19.91
CA ALA A 328 -2.27 3.20 19.57
C ALA A 328 -3.45 2.78 18.65
N SER A 329 -3.17 1.95 17.65
CA SER A 329 -4.18 1.39 16.74
C SER A 329 -5.17 0.50 17.48
N ALA A 330 -4.71 -0.35 18.39
CA ALA A 330 -5.56 -1.18 19.24
C ALA A 330 -6.45 -0.34 20.17
N VAL A 331 -5.90 0.72 20.80
CA VAL A 331 -6.67 1.66 21.63
C VAL A 331 -7.77 2.33 20.81
N LEU A 332 -7.48 2.77 19.58
CA LEU A 332 -8.49 3.34 18.68
C LEU A 332 -9.57 2.30 18.33
N GLY A 333 -9.17 1.09 17.96
CA GLY A 333 -10.10 -0.01 17.64
C GLY A 333 -11.05 -0.35 18.80
N VAL A 334 -10.50 -0.52 20.01
CA VAL A 334 -11.29 -0.78 21.23
C VAL A 334 -12.22 0.40 21.54
N ALA A 335 -11.74 1.63 21.41
CA ALA A 335 -12.56 2.82 21.63
C ALA A 335 -13.73 2.90 20.63
N CYS A 336 -13.49 2.63 19.35
CA CYS A 336 -14.51 2.53 18.30
C CYS A 336 -15.55 1.46 18.64
N ALA A 337 -15.12 0.26 19.02
CA ALA A 337 -16.02 -0.83 19.41
C ALA A 337 -16.88 -0.46 20.62
N ARG A 338 -16.27 0.04 21.70
CA ARG A 338 -16.99 0.49 22.92
C ARG A 338 -18.00 1.58 22.59
N ARG A 339 -17.61 2.56 21.78
CA ARG A 339 -18.49 3.66 21.37
C ARG A 339 -19.65 3.16 20.52
N GLY A 340 -19.37 2.31 19.54
CA GLY A 340 -20.40 1.74 18.68
C GLY A 340 -21.39 0.85 19.44
N LEU A 341 -20.92 0.02 20.37
CA LEU A 341 -21.79 -0.79 21.23
C LEU A 341 -22.67 0.07 22.15
N ALA A 342 -22.13 1.16 22.70
CA ALA A 342 -22.92 2.11 23.49
C ALA A 342 -24.00 2.81 22.63
N LEU A 343 -23.67 3.20 21.39
CA LEU A 343 -24.63 3.76 20.43
C LEU A 343 -25.71 2.76 20.04
N TRP A 344 -25.32 1.50 19.84
CA TRP A 344 -26.23 0.43 19.48
C TRP A 344 -27.19 0.09 20.62
N GLY A 345 -26.70 0.06 21.86
CA GLY A 345 -27.53 -0.14 23.06
C GLY A 345 -28.55 0.98 23.28
N ALA A 346 -28.22 2.21 22.87
CA ALA A 346 -29.12 3.37 22.95
C ALA A 346 -30.10 3.49 21.76
N ALA A 347 -30.02 2.61 20.75
CA ALA A 347 -30.83 2.70 19.54
C ALA A 347 -32.29 2.28 19.79
N ARG A 348 -33.24 3.10 19.32
CA ARG A 348 -34.68 2.97 19.63
C ARG A 348 -35.45 1.98 18.74
N GLY A 349 -34.80 1.43 17.71
CA GLY A 349 -35.45 0.51 16.77
C GLY A 349 -34.48 -0.16 15.80
N PRO A 350 -34.99 -1.07 14.94
CA PRO A 350 -34.15 -1.86 14.03
C PRO A 350 -33.42 -0.98 13.00
N ALA A 351 -34.05 0.10 12.51
CA ALA A 351 -33.40 1.03 11.57
C ALA A 351 -32.21 1.75 12.22
N ASP A 352 -32.37 2.27 13.43
CA ASP A 352 -31.29 2.96 14.16
C ASP A 352 -30.17 1.98 14.55
N ARG A 353 -30.52 0.75 14.94
CA ARG A 353 -29.53 -0.33 15.19
C ARG A 353 -28.74 -0.66 13.93
N ALA A 354 -29.39 -0.76 12.79
CA ALA A 354 -28.73 -1.06 11.52
C ALA A 354 -27.77 0.06 11.10
N LEU A 355 -28.16 1.33 11.31
CA LEU A 355 -27.30 2.49 11.04
C LEU A 355 -26.03 2.50 11.91
N VAL A 356 -26.10 2.02 13.16
CA VAL A 356 -24.92 1.89 14.04
C VAL A 356 -24.11 0.61 13.72
N ALA A 357 -24.79 -0.48 13.36
CA ALA A 357 -24.13 -1.75 13.04
C ALA A 357 -23.30 -1.65 11.76
N ALA A 358 -23.72 -0.86 10.76
CA ALA A 358 -23.03 -0.70 9.49
C ALA A 358 -21.54 -0.26 9.61
N PRO A 359 -21.20 0.89 10.25
CA PRO A 359 -19.80 1.31 10.37
C PRO A 359 -18.95 0.37 11.24
N LEU A 360 -19.54 -0.31 12.24
CA LEU A 360 -18.83 -1.34 13.01
C LEU A 360 -18.49 -2.56 12.14
N ALA A 361 -19.49 -3.09 11.43
CA ALA A 361 -19.31 -4.20 10.51
C ALA A 361 -18.31 -3.88 9.40
N ALA A 362 -18.35 -2.67 8.83
CA ALA A 362 -17.41 -2.22 7.81
C ALA A 362 -15.96 -2.15 8.35
N LEU A 363 -15.74 -1.58 9.55
CA LEU A 363 -14.43 -1.55 10.18
C LEU A 363 -13.91 -2.96 10.49
N THR A 364 -14.75 -3.83 11.05
CA THR A 364 -14.34 -5.20 11.36
C THR A 364 -14.05 -6.02 10.10
N ALA A 365 -14.84 -5.83 9.03
CA ALA A 365 -14.57 -6.43 7.73
C ALA A 365 -13.20 -6.01 7.19
N HIS A 366 -12.90 -4.70 7.25
CA HIS A 366 -11.63 -4.13 6.80
C HIS A 366 -10.44 -4.64 7.63
N ILE A 367 -10.57 -4.66 8.97
CA ILE A 367 -9.53 -5.20 9.86
C ILE A 367 -9.25 -6.68 9.55
N ALA A 368 -10.28 -7.48 9.28
CA ALA A 368 -10.11 -8.90 8.93
C ALA A 368 -9.47 -9.09 7.54
N GLU A 369 -9.84 -8.27 6.56
CA GLU A 369 -9.30 -8.32 5.20
C GLU A 369 -7.83 -7.93 5.14
N THR A 370 -7.45 -6.86 5.86
CA THR A 370 -6.07 -6.33 5.92
C THR A 370 -5.07 -7.24 6.63
N GLN A 371 -5.51 -8.34 7.25
CA GLN A 371 -4.58 -9.40 7.70
C GLN A 371 -4.01 -10.22 6.53
N PHE A 372 -4.58 -10.06 5.35
CA PHE A 372 -4.23 -10.77 4.11
C PHE A 372 -3.98 -9.81 2.95
N ALA A 373 -3.90 -8.52 3.23
CA ALA A 373 -3.77 -7.41 2.30
C ALA A 373 -3.22 -6.19 3.06
N PHE A 374 -3.43 -4.98 2.54
CA PHE A 374 -3.08 -3.72 3.19
C PHE A 374 -4.08 -2.64 2.75
N SER A 375 -4.20 -1.58 3.54
CA SER A 375 -5.08 -0.45 3.24
C SER A 375 -4.59 0.37 2.03
N LEU A 376 -5.53 0.89 1.23
CA LEU A 376 -5.28 1.88 0.18
C LEU A 376 -6.02 3.16 0.48
N THR A 377 -5.76 4.21 -0.30
CA THR A 377 -6.40 5.52 -0.13
C THR A 377 -7.92 5.43 0.01
N ALA A 378 -8.59 4.62 -0.84
CA ALA A 378 -10.04 4.45 -0.80
C ALA A 378 -10.54 3.73 0.47
N THR A 379 -9.90 2.61 0.86
CA THR A 379 -10.32 1.83 2.03
C THR A 379 -9.90 2.49 3.35
N GLY A 380 -8.74 3.13 3.38
CA GLY A 380 -8.27 3.97 4.48
C GLY A 380 -9.21 5.16 4.72
N MET A 381 -9.61 5.88 3.67
CA MET A 381 -10.62 6.94 3.78
C MET A 381 -11.95 6.39 4.31
N MET A 382 -12.41 5.22 3.83
CA MET A 382 -13.62 4.58 4.34
C MET A 382 -13.51 4.15 5.81
N ALA A 383 -12.34 3.71 6.27
CA ALA A 383 -12.11 3.38 7.67
C ALA A 383 -12.22 4.64 8.54
N TRP A 384 -11.58 5.73 8.12
CA TRP A 384 -11.68 7.03 8.80
C TRP A 384 -13.08 7.65 8.73
N LEU A 385 -13.87 7.37 7.68
CA LEU A 385 -15.30 7.71 7.61
C LEU A 385 -16.08 7.01 8.72
N CYS A 386 -15.82 5.72 8.93
CA CYS A 386 -16.49 4.94 9.97
C CYS A 386 -16.08 5.43 11.36
N VAL A 387 -14.79 5.73 11.59
CA VAL A 387 -14.30 6.37 12.83
C VAL A 387 -15.01 7.70 13.07
N ALA A 388 -15.09 8.56 12.06
CA ALA A 388 -15.79 9.85 12.14
C ALA A 388 -17.28 9.68 12.47
N TRP A 389 -17.93 8.70 11.85
CA TRP A 389 -19.32 8.38 12.09
C TRP A 389 -19.56 7.98 13.55
N LEU A 390 -18.68 7.16 14.13
CA LEU A 390 -18.74 6.73 15.53
C LEU A 390 -18.37 7.85 16.52
N ALA A 391 -17.43 8.72 16.13
CA ALA A 391 -16.97 9.87 16.93
C ALA A 391 -18.03 10.97 17.02
N SER A 392 -18.86 11.10 15.99
CA SER A 392 -19.84 12.19 15.90
C SER A 392 -20.85 12.18 17.06
N PRO A 393 -21.29 13.37 17.53
CA PRO A 393 -22.23 13.50 18.64
C PRO A 393 -23.54 12.77 18.34
N SER A 394 -24.04 12.00 19.30
CA SER A 394 -25.35 11.36 19.19
C SER A 394 -26.36 12.14 20.04
N PRO A 395 -27.50 12.56 19.47
CA PRO A 395 -28.54 13.26 20.23
C PRO A 395 -29.18 12.36 21.31
N HIS A 396 -28.97 11.04 21.25
CA HIS A 396 -29.58 10.07 22.18
C HIS A 396 -28.69 9.68 23.38
N LEU A 397 -27.43 10.13 23.40
CA LEU A 397 -26.44 9.79 24.44
C LEU A 397 -25.84 11.04 25.11
N LEU A 398 -26.40 12.22 24.88
CA LEU A 398 -26.03 13.39 25.67
C LEU A 398 -26.67 13.24 27.06
N PRO A 399 -25.89 13.38 28.15
CA PRO A 399 -26.45 13.42 29.50
C PRO A 399 -27.54 14.49 29.58
N GLN A 400 -28.65 14.15 30.24
CA GLN A 400 -29.68 15.12 30.62
C GLN A 400 -29.19 16.13 31.68
N ASP A 401 -27.94 16.03 32.14
CA ASP A 401 -27.29 16.98 33.08
C ASP A 401 -26.92 18.34 32.46
N LEU A 402 -27.61 18.75 31.40
CA LEU A 402 -27.77 20.17 31.04
C LEU A 402 -29.21 20.65 31.30
N GLY A 403 -29.97 19.92 32.12
CA GLY A 403 -31.21 20.34 32.75
C GLY A 403 -30.93 21.36 33.85
N GLY A 404 -30.82 22.62 33.43
CA GLY A 404 -30.64 23.77 34.32
C GLY A 404 -30.90 25.08 33.58
N ALA A 405 -31.96 25.12 32.77
CA ALA A 405 -32.71 26.32 32.41
C ALA A 405 -33.89 25.89 31.52
N GLU A 406 -35.05 25.67 32.12
CA GLU A 406 -36.31 25.75 31.41
C GLU A 406 -36.39 27.11 30.70
N GLY A 407 -36.78 27.10 29.42
CA GLY A 407 -36.87 28.30 28.59
C GLY A 407 -35.99 28.23 27.34
N GLY A 408 -36.24 27.27 26.45
CA GLY A 408 -35.68 27.34 25.10
C GLY A 408 -36.26 28.55 24.37
N PRO A 409 -35.45 29.46 23.79
CA PRO A 409 -35.98 30.37 22.81
C PRO A 409 -36.39 29.56 21.57
N SER A 410 -37.51 29.97 20.97
CA SER A 410 -37.96 29.57 19.63
C SER A 410 -36.82 29.69 18.60
N PRO A 411 -36.92 29.13 17.37
CA PRO A 411 -35.91 29.27 16.33
C PRO A 411 -35.88 30.73 15.82
N THR A 412 -35.41 31.62 16.67
CA THR A 412 -35.14 33.01 16.37
C THR A 412 -33.69 33.08 15.94
N LYS A 413 -33.53 33.63 14.73
CA LYS A 413 -32.42 34.44 14.24
C LYS A 413 -31.15 34.33 15.10
N LEU A 414 -30.03 33.98 14.46
CA LEU A 414 -28.69 34.42 14.88
C LEU A 414 -28.77 35.89 15.32
N GLY A 415 -28.97 36.12 16.62
CA GLY A 415 -29.17 37.42 17.21
C GLY A 415 -27.81 37.97 17.60
N GLY A 416 -27.44 39.07 16.96
CA GLY A 416 -26.68 40.15 17.58
C GLY A 416 -25.32 39.77 18.18
N ILE A 417 -24.33 39.52 17.32
CA ILE A 417 -23.04 40.21 17.53
C ILE A 417 -23.19 41.56 16.83
N GLU A 418 -23.96 42.47 17.41
CA GLU A 418 -23.85 43.89 17.10
C GLU A 418 -22.98 44.51 18.18
N GLY A 419 -21.74 44.80 17.79
CA GLY A 419 -20.68 45.26 18.67
C GLY A 419 -19.30 45.18 18.01
N GLY A 420 -19.16 45.79 16.84
CA GLY A 420 -17.87 46.24 16.30
C GLY A 420 -17.10 45.25 15.43
N GLY A 421 -17.21 45.36 14.09
CA GLY A 421 -16.21 45.01 13.06
C GLY A 421 -15.62 43.59 12.95
N GLY A 422 -15.49 42.85 14.06
CA GLY A 422 -14.78 41.58 14.18
C GLY A 422 -15.51 40.41 13.56
N GLY A 423 -16.83 40.26 13.75
CA GLY A 423 -17.58 39.12 13.20
C GLY A 423 -17.58 39.06 11.66
N ARG A 424 -17.57 40.22 10.99
CA ARG A 424 -17.42 40.31 9.53
C ARG A 424 -15.98 40.00 9.10
N ARG A 425 -14.99 40.53 9.84
CA ARG A 425 -13.56 40.23 9.63
C ARG A 425 -13.26 38.73 9.80
N TRP A 426 -13.78 38.07 10.81
CA TRP A 426 -13.61 36.62 11.04
C TRP A 426 -14.24 35.76 9.95
N ARG A 427 -15.39 36.16 9.39
CA ARG A 427 -15.99 35.47 8.22
C ARG A 427 -15.14 35.69 6.96
N VAL A 428 -14.64 36.90 6.74
CA VAL A 428 -13.74 37.21 5.62
C VAL A 428 -12.42 36.44 5.78
N TYR A 429 -11.82 36.40 6.96
CA TYR A 429 -10.62 35.61 7.24
C TYR A 429 -10.84 34.11 7.07
N GLY A 430 -12.03 33.60 7.44
CA GLY A 430 -12.41 32.22 7.19
C GLY A 430 -12.51 31.89 5.69
N VAL A 431 -13.13 32.77 4.90
CA VAL A 431 -13.24 32.61 3.44
C VAL A 431 -11.87 32.73 2.76
N VAL A 432 -11.09 33.76 3.10
CA VAL A 432 -9.73 33.95 2.58
C VAL A 432 -8.82 32.80 2.98
N GLY A 433 -8.91 32.32 4.22
CA GLY A 433 -8.16 31.16 4.70
C GLY A 433 -8.55 29.87 3.97
N ALA A 434 -9.84 29.66 3.69
CA ALA A 434 -10.32 28.53 2.91
C ALA A 434 -9.89 28.61 1.44
N LEU A 435 -9.92 29.80 0.82
CA LEU A 435 -9.43 30.02 -0.54
C LEU A 435 -7.92 29.79 -0.63
N LEU A 436 -7.15 30.27 0.34
CA LEU A 436 -5.71 30.02 0.42
C LEU A 436 -5.42 28.52 0.61
N LEU A 437 -6.20 27.80 1.40
CA LEU A 437 -6.09 26.35 1.51
C LEU A 437 -6.35 25.64 0.19
N VAL A 438 -7.42 26.02 -0.50
CA VAL A 438 -7.76 25.44 -1.80
C VAL A 438 -6.64 25.75 -2.79
N LEU A 439 -6.10 26.97 -2.78
CA LEU A 439 -5.02 27.36 -3.67
C LEU A 439 -3.71 26.63 -3.35
N VAL A 440 -3.38 26.42 -2.07
CA VAL A 440 -2.24 25.60 -1.63
C VAL A 440 -2.46 24.14 -2.00
N ALA A 441 -3.64 23.58 -1.77
CA ALA A 441 -3.98 22.20 -2.13
C ALA A 441 -3.92 22.01 -3.65
N VAL A 442 -4.47 22.94 -4.44
CA VAL A 442 -4.39 22.92 -5.89
C VAL A 442 -2.94 23.06 -6.36
N ARG A 443 -2.11 23.89 -5.71
CA ARG A 443 -0.71 24.02 -6.08
C ARG A 443 0.11 22.78 -5.75
N LEU A 444 -0.08 22.18 -4.58
CA LEU A 444 0.65 21.00 -4.13
C LEU A 444 0.15 19.74 -4.84
N GLU A 445 -1.13 19.41 -4.70
CA GLU A 445 -1.73 18.20 -5.28
C GLU A 445 -1.86 18.32 -6.80
N GLY A 446 -2.27 19.47 -7.31
CA GLY A 446 -2.35 19.69 -8.76
C GLY A 446 -0.97 19.72 -9.43
N GLY A 447 0.06 20.18 -8.71
CA GLY A 447 1.45 20.09 -9.17
C GLY A 447 1.91 18.63 -9.28
N LEU A 448 1.65 17.81 -8.26
CA LEU A 448 1.94 16.38 -8.26
C LEU A 448 1.21 15.63 -9.38
N VAL A 449 -0.11 15.84 -9.53
CA VAL A 449 -0.90 15.19 -10.58
C VAL A 449 -0.42 15.56 -11.98
N LEU A 450 -0.07 16.84 -12.19
CA LEU A 450 0.48 17.29 -13.47
C LEU A 450 1.85 16.66 -13.73
N ALA A 451 2.73 16.65 -12.74
CA ALA A 451 4.05 16.02 -12.84
C ALA A 451 3.96 14.53 -13.16
N ASP A 452 3.07 13.79 -12.48
CA ASP A 452 2.82 12.38 -12.78
C ASP A 452 2.27 12.16 -14.20
N THR A 453 1.42 13.06 -14.69
CA THR A 453 0.92 13.00 -16.06
C THR A 453 2.05 13.20 -17.07
N LEU A 454 2.96 14.14 -16.82
CA LEU A 454 4.15 14.38 -17.64
C LEU A 454 5.08 13.15 -17.64
N VAL A 455 5.34 12.58 -16.47
CA VAL A 455 6.16 11.37 -16.29
C VAL A 455 5.54 10.17 -16.98
N ALA A 456 4.23 9.95 -16.88
CA ALA A 456 3.54 8.87 -17.57
C ALA A 456 3.68 9.00 -19.10
N ARG A 457 3.62 10.23 -19.63
CA ARG A 457 3.88 10.51 -21.05
C ARG A 457 5.35 10.27 -21.40
N ALA A 458 6.29 10.73 -20.58
CA ALA A 458 7.73 10.50 -20.76
C ALA A 458 8.06 9.00 -20.81
N ARG A 459 7.52 8.20 -19.89
CA ARG A 459 7.68 6.73 -19.88
C ARG A 459 7.08 6.05 -21.10
N THR A 460 6.04 6.64 -21.71
CA THR A 460 5.49 6.14 -22.98
C THR A 460 6.47 6.39 -24.14
N LEU A 461 7.14 7.54 -24.15
CA LEU A 461 8.19 7.88 -25.13
C LEU A 461 9.46 7.03 -24.93
N ASP A 462 9.84 6.73 -23.69
CA ASP A 462 10.97 5.84 -23.40
C ASP A 462 10.77 4.46 -24.03
N ARG A 463 9.55 3.93 -23.98
CA ARG A 463 9.20 2.63 -24.61
C ARG A 463 9.30 2.65 -26.13
N THR A 464 9.19 3.83 -26.75
CA THR A 464 9.37 4.03 -28.19
C THR A 464 10.76 4.58 -28.54
N SER A 465 11.71 4.53 -27.58
CA SER A 465 13.09 5.01 -27.73
C SER A 465 13.23 6.49 -28.07
N GLN A 466 12.22 7.30 -27.74
CA GLN A 466 12.22 8.75 -27.97
C GLN A 466 12.77 9.50 -26.74
N TRP A 467 13.98 9.14 -26.31
CA TRP A 467 14.55 9.62 -25.05
C TRP A 467 14.83 11.13 -25.01
N GLY A 468 15.17 11.75 -26.14
CA GLY A 468 15.39 13.19 -26.21
C GLY A 468 14.13 13.99 -25.84
N GLU A 469 12.94 13.57 -26.30
CA GLU A 469 11.68 14.20 -25.92
C GLU A 469 11.27 13.83 -24.49
N SER A 470 11.51 12.59 -24.05
CA SER A 470 11.16 12.16 -22.70
C SER A 470 11.95 12.92 -21.62
N ILE A 471 13.25 13.20 -21.85
CA ILE A 471 14.09 14.02 -20.96
C ILE A 471 13.45 15.39 -20.72
N GLY A 472 12.98 16.06 -21.78
CA GLY A 472 12.34 17.37 -21.66
C GLY A 472 11.02 17.34 -20.86
N LEU A 473 10.30 16.22 -20.86
CA LEU A 473 9.12 16.02 -20.02
C LEU A 473 9.50 15.73 -18.57
N TYR A 474 10.59 15.00 -18.32
CA TYR A 474 11.13 14.79 -16.98
C TYR A 474 11.60 16.11 -16.35
N ASP A 475 12.27 16.98 -17.12
CA ASP A 475 12.66 18.32 -16.67
C ASP A 475 11.44 19.14 -16.21
N GLN A 476 10.37 19.16 -17.04
CA GLN A 476 9.13 19.84 -16.68
C GLN A 476 8.45 19.26 -15.43
N ALA A 477 8.50 17.94 -15.25
CA ALA A 477 7.97 17.30 -14.04
C ALA A 477 8.78 17.68 -12.80
N LEU A 478 10.11 17.76 -12.93
CA LEU A 478 11.03 18.13 -11.86
C LEU A 478 10.94 19.63 -11.50
N ASP A 479 10.59 20.50 -12.44
CA ASP A 479 10.27 21.91 -12.14
C ASP A 479 9.05 22.05 -11.22
N LEU A 480 8.12 21.09 -11.30
CA LEU A 480 6.93 21.04 -10.44
C LEU A 480 7.22 20.36 -9.10
N VAL A 481 7.98 19.26 -9.11
CA VAL A 481 8.21 18.38 -7.95
C VAL A 481 9.71 18.01 -7.86
N PRO A 482 10.59 18.96 -7.49
CA PRO A 482 12.05 18.74 -7.51
C PRO A 482 12.55 17.77 -6.44
N TRP A 483 11.70 17.40 -5.47
CA TRP A 483 12.01 16.49 -4.36
C TRP A 483 11.66 15.02 -4.65
N GLN A 484 11.11 14.69 -5.83
CA GLN A 484 10.74 13.31 -6.17
C GLN A 484 11.94 12.53 -6.72
N ALA A 485 12.52 11.64 -5.91
CA ALA A 485 13.72 10.87 -6.29
C ALA A 485 13.51 10.02 -7.56
N THR A 486 12.34 9.38 -7.68
CA THR A 486 12.00 8.54 -8.84
C THR A 486 11.99 9.31 -10.16
N TYR A 487 11.64 10.60 -10.18
CA TYR A 487 11.70 11.40 -11.40
C TYR A 487 13.14 11.65 -11.84
N HIS A 488 14.04 11.87 -10.88
CA HIS A 488 15.48 11.96 -11.14
C HIS A 488 16.06 10.63 -11.63
N GLN A 489 15.59 9.50 -11.08
CA GLN A 489 15.96 8.16 -11.56
C GLN A 489 15.52 7.94 -13.02
N PHE A 490 14.24 8.18 -13.35
CA PHE A 490 13.74 7.98 -14.72
C PHE A 490 14.43 8.90 -15.73
N ARG A 491 14.74 10.13 -15.33
CA ARG A 491 15.54 11.06 -16.12
C ARG A 491 16.96 10.53 -16.35
N ALA A 492 17.60 9.97 -15.31
CA ALA A 492 18.92 9.34 -15.44
C ALA A 492 18.89 8.15 -16.40
N GLU A 493 17.87 7.29 -16.30
CA GLU A 493 17.63 6.16 -17.21
C GLU A 493 17.47 6.63 -18.67
N ALA A 494 16.76 7.74 -18.90
CA ALA A 494 16.58 8.29 -20.24
C ALA A 494 17.89 8.83 -20.84
N PHE A 495 18.71 9.56 -20.06
CA PHE A 495 20.04 9.98 -20.48
C PHE A 495 20.96 8.78 -20.78
N TYR A 496 20.97 7.78 -19.91
CA TYR A 496 21.74 6.56 -20.08
C TYR A 496 21.35 5.79 -21.36
N ASN A 497 20.05 5.62 -21.61
CA ASN A 497 19.58 4.93 -22.81
C ASN A 497 19.87 5.72 -24.09
N LEU A 498 19.78 7.05 -24.04
CA LEU A 498 20.19 7.90 -25.15
C LEU A 498 21.68 7.76 -25.45
N ALA A 499 22.53 7.75 -24.41
CA ALA A 499 23.97 7.55 -24.55
C ALA A 499 24.32 6.19 -25.19
N ARG A 500 23.57 5.14 -24.83
CA ARG A 500 23.70 3.79 -25.39
C ARG A 500 23.31 3.67 -26.85
N ALA A 501 22.39 4.51 -27.30
CA ALA A 501 21.92 4.51 -28.68
C ALA A 501 22.82 5.33 -29.62
N LEU A 502 23.79 6.07 -29.09
CA LEU A 502 24.72 6.83 -29.90
C LEU A 502 25.69 5.91 -30.66
N PRO A 503 26.03 6.26 -31.92
CA PRO A 503 27.13 5.62 -32.66
C PRO A 503 28.45 5.57 -31.87
N GLU A 504 29.24 4.52 -32.06
CA GLU A 504 30.47 4.27 -31.28
C GLU A 504 31.46 5.44 -31.30
N ASP A 505 31.54 6.17 -32.42
CA ASP A 505 32.44 7.31 -32.65
C ASP A 505 32.07 8.58 -31.88
N GLN A 506 30.83 8.70 -31.37
CA GLN A 506 30.36 9.89 -30.63
C GLN A 506 30.73 9.85 -29.13
N ILE A 507 32.01 9.64 -28.83
CA ILE A 507 32.51 9.44 -27.46
C ILE A 507 32.26 10.69 -26.58
N SER A 508 32.50 11.89 -27.09
CA SER A 508 32.33 13.13 -26.31
C SER A 508 30.89 13.37 -25.90
N LEU A 509 29.93 13.21 -26.83
CA LEU A 509 28.51 13.35 -26.52
C LEU A 509 28.03 12.23 -25.58
N ARG A 510 28.52 11.00 -25.77
CA ARG A 510 28.27 9.89 -24.84
C ARG A 510 28.72 10.24 -23.43
N ALA A 511 29.92 10.79 -23.26
CA ALA A 511 30.44 11.23 -21.97
C ALA A 511 29.54 12.30 -21.32
N GLU A 512 29.11 13.31 -22.08
CA GLU A 512 28.23 14.37 -21.57
C GLU A 512 26.87 13.83 -21.09
N LEU A 513 26.28 12.89 -21.84
CA LEU A 513 25.01 12.27 -21.46
C LEU A 513 25.15 11.37 -20.23
N LEU A 514 26.23 10.61 -20.12
CA LEU A 514 26.49 9.78 -18.94
C LEU A 514 26.76 10.64 -17.70
N GLU A 515 27.43 11.78 -17.84
CA GLU A 515 27.60 12.73 -16.75
C GLU A 515 26.26 13.37 -16.33
N ALA A 516 25.39 13.67 -17.29
CA ALA A 516 24.04 14.16 -17.00
C ALA A 516 23.19 13.09 -16.28
N ALA A 517 23.33 11.82 -16.67
CA ALA A 517 22.69 10.69 -16.00
C ALA A 517 23.20 10.54 -14.56
N ASP A 518 24.52 10.57 -14.35
CA ASP A 518 25.14 10.47 -13.03
C ASP A 518 24.69 11.60 -12.09
N ARG A 519 24.71 12.87 -12.56
CA ARG A 519 24.19 14.00 -11.78
C ARG A 519 22.72 13.81 -11.36
N SER A 520 21.91 13.26 -12.25
CA SER A 520 20.50 12.97 -11.98
C SER A 520 20.37 11.84 -10.94
N MET A 521 21.18 10.78 -11.06
CA MET A 521 21.17 9.68 -10.09
C MET A 521 21.70 10.09 -8.71
N ALA A 522 22.76 10.90 -8.66
CA ALA A 522 23.27 11.49 -7.42
C ALA A 522 22.20 12.33 -6.71
N ARG A 523 21.35 13.02 -7.48
CA ARG A 523 20.20 13.75 -6.90
C ARG A 523 19.14 12.81 -6.34
N ALA A 524 18.83 11.70 -7.03
CA ALA A 524 17.93 10.66 -6.53
C ALA A 524 18.46 10.06 -5.21
N GLN A 525 19.74 9.68 -5.17
CA GLN A 525 20.42 9.15 -3.98
C GLN A 525 20.39 10.14 -2.80
N HIS A 526 20.60 11.43 -3.06
CA HIS A 526 20.52 12.44 -2.01
C HIS A 526 19.09 12.54 -1.41
N LEU A 527 18.06 12.39 -2.25
CA LEU A 527 16.66 12.48 -1.79
C LEU A 527 16.21 11.21 -1.07
N GLU A 528 16.58 10.05 -1.59
CA GLU A 528 16.22 8.72 -1.07
C GLU A 528 17.48 7.83 -0.97
N PRO A 529 18.31 8.00 0.07
CA PRO A 529 19.62 7.33 0.16
C PRO A 529 19.56 5.83 0.44
N LEU A 530 18.37 5.29 0.75
CA LEU A 530 18.16 3.89 1.08
C LEU A 530 17.38 3.13 -0.01
N GLU A 531 17.16 3.74 -1.17
CA GLU A 531 16.57 3.07 -2.32
C GLU A 531 17.65 2.25 -3.05
N LEU A 532 17.44 0.94 -3.15
CA LEU A 532 18.44 0.01 -3.69
C LEU A 532 18.74 0.31 -5.16
N GLU A 533 17.69 0.57 -5.94
CA GLU A 533 17.81 0.76 -7.39
C GLU A 533 18.73 1.93 -7.75
N HIS A 534 18.81 2.95 -6.89
CA HIS A 534 19.70 4.09 -7.13
C HIS A 534 21.17 3.69 -7.17
N TYR A 535 21.57 2.67 -6.40
CA TYR A 535 22.95 2.19 -6.34
C TYR A 535 23.23 1.13 -7.40
N SER A 536 22.31 0.18 -7.61
CA SER A 536 22.48 -0.81 -8.68
C SER A 536 22.50 -0.14 -10.07
N ASN A 537 21.61 0.82 -10.31
CA ASN A 537 21.57 1.55 -11.58
C ASN A 537 22.79 2.45 -11.79
N SER A 538 23.34 3.05 -10.73
CA SER A 538 24.64 3.76 -10.81
C SER A 538 25.79 2.81 -11.14
N GLY A 539 25.77 1.61 -10.56
CA GLY A 539 26.73 0.55 -10.89
C GLY A 539 26.70 0.19 -12.38
N VAL A 540 25.50 -0.05 -12.93
CA VAL A 540 25.30 -0.31 -14.37
C VAL A 540 25.77 0.87 -15.23
N LEU A 541 25.39 2.09 -14.86
CA LEU A 541 25.76 3.31 -15.58
C LEU A 541 27.28 3.47 -15.67
N HIS A 542 28.00 3.32 -14.56
CA HIS A 542 29.44 3.48 -14.53
C HIS A 542 30.19 2.31 -15.15
N ALA A 543 29.63 1.09 -15.12
CA ALA A 543 30.19 -0.04 -15.85
C ALA A 543 30.16 0.22 -17.36
N TYR A 544 29.02 0.68 -17.87
CA TYR A 544 28.91 1.07 -19.29
C TYR A 544 29.82 2.26 -19.64
N TRP A 545 29.94 3.24 -18.75
CA TRP A 545 30.88 4.36 -18.92
C TRP A 545 32.32 3.85 -19.06
N SER A 546 32.71 2.92 -18.19
CA SER A 546 34.02 2.28 -18.22
C SER A 546 34.30 1.56 -19.52
N ASP A 547 33.32 0.82 -20.03
CA ASP A 547 33.43 0.05 -21.28
C ASP A 547 33.57 0.94 -22.53
N THR A 548 33.02 2.17 -22.51
CA THR A 548 32.80 2.95 -23.75
C THR A 548 33.45 4.32 -23.81
N VAL A 549 33.88 4.87 -22.68
CA VAL A 549 34.40 6.25 -22.61
C VAL A 549 35.69 6.33 -21.79
N ASP A 550 35.66 5.90 -20.52
CA ASP A 550 36.82 6.04 -19.61
C ASP A 550 36.90 4.86 -18.63
N PRO A 551 37.91 3.97 -18.77
CA PRO A 551 38.13 2.81 -17.91
C PRO A 551 38.25 3.11 -16.40
N ALA A 552 38.54 4.36 -16.02
CA ALA A 552 38.61 4.75 -14.60
C ALA A 552 37.28 4.55 -13.85
N HIS A 553 36.14 4.54 -14.58
CA HIS A 553 34.82 4.34 -13.98
C HIS A 553 34.55 2.92 -13.48
N LEU A 554 35.39 1.93 -13.80
CA LEU A 554 35.26 0.56 -13.29
C LEU A 554 35.21 0.54 -11.76
N GLU A 555 36.15 1.23 -11.09
CA GLU A 555 36.21 1.23 -9.63
C GLU A 555 35.03 2.00 -9.01
N THR A 556 34.49 3.00 -9.72
CA THR A 556 33.26 3.69 -9.33
C THR A 556 32.05 2.76 -9.41
N ALA A 557 31.92 1.97 -10.48
CA ALA A 557 30.87 0.96 -10.62
C ALA A 557 30.94 -0.06 -9.47
N VAL A 558 32.14 -0.57 -9.19
CA VAL A 558 32.40 -1.50 -8.06
C VAL A 558 32.00 -0.87 -6.72
N ALA A 559 32.28 0.41 -6.50
CA ALA A 559 31.91 1.11 -5.26
C ALA A 559 30.38 1.21 -5.08
N PHE A 560 29.64 1.48 -6.15
CA PHE A 560 28.17 1.50 -6.12
C PHE A 560 27.58 0.11 -5.86
N TYR A 561 28.10 -0.95 -6.49
CA TYR A 561 27.68 -2.32 -6.15
C TYR A 561 28.00 -2.68 -4.70
N ARG A 562 29.13 -2.24 -4.14
CA ARG A 562 29.44 -2.43 -2.71
C ARG A 562 28.44 -1.72 -1.79
N GLN A 563 27.87 -0.59 -2.19
CA GLN A 563 26.78 0.06 -1.46
C GLN A 563 25.47 -0.72 -1.61
N ALA A 564 25.15 -1.18 -2.81
CA ALA A 564 23.97 -2.02 -3.07
C ALA A 564 24.00 -3.31 -2.22
N PHE A 565 25.15 -3.96 -2.07
CA PHE A 565 25.31 -5.14 -1.20
C PHE A 565 25.05 -4.85 0.28
N ARG A 566 25.32 -3.62 0.75
CA ARG A 566 25.01 -3.24 2.14
C ARG A 566 23.51 -3.03 2.34
N LEU A 567 22.82 -2.51 1.33
CA LEU A 567 21.38 -2.33 1.37
C LEU A 567 20.60 -3.64 1.19
N ALA A 568 21.13 -4.58 0.42
CA ALA A 568 20.48 -5.86 0.13
C ALA A 568 21.52 -7.02 0.12
N PRO A 569 21.96 -7.47 1.31
CA PRO A 569 23.07 -8.43 1.44
C PRO A 569 22.76 -9.83 0.88
N THR A 570 21.48 -10.18 0.78
CA THR A 570 20.98 -11.50 0.36
C THR A 570 20.44 -11.51 -1.08
N ARG A 571 20.73 -10.46 -1.87
CA ARG A 571 20.37 -10.38 -3.29
C ARG A 571 21.48 -10.95 -4.16
N ALA A 572 21.28 -12.19 -4.63
CA ALA A 572 22.24 -12.91 -5.47
C ALA A 572 22.44 -12.26 -6.84
N ASP A 573 21.40 -11.64 -7.39
CA ASP A 573 21.42 -10.91 -8.66
C ASP A 573 22.40 -9.73 -8.65
N LEU A 574 22.51 -8.98 -7.55
CA LEU A 574 23.49 -7.90 -7.44
C LEU A 574 24.93 -8.41 -7.57
N ARG A 575 25.21 -9.63 -7.05
CA ARG A 575 26.53 -10.25 -7.16
C ARG A 575 26.82 -10.69 -8.59
N THR A 576 25.83 -11.24 -9.28
CA THR A 576 25.99 -11.58 -10.70
C THR A 576 26.19 -10.36 -11.57
N ASP A 577 25.49 -9.26 -11.30
CA ASP A 577 25.67 -8.01 -12.03
C ASP A 577 27.11 -7.49 -11.92
N LEU A 578 27.67 -7.45 -10.71
CA LEU A 578 29.09 -7.09 -10.54
C LEU A 578 30.03 -8.11 -11.21
N GLY A 579 29.65 -9.39 -11.22
CA GLY A 579 30.37 -10.43 -11.95
C GLY A 579 30.41 -10.15 -13.45
N HIS A 580 29.29 -9.73 -14.06
CA HIS A 580 29.25 -9.31 -15.46
C HIS A 580 30.16 -8.12 -15.73
N VAL A 581 30.18 -7.14 -14.83
CA VAL A 581 31.10 -5.98 -14.94
C VAL A 581 32.55 -6.44 -15.01
N TYR A 582 32.98 -7.33 -14.11
CA TYR A 582 34.34 -7.89 -14.15
C TYR A 582 34.59 -8.73 -15.40
N HIS A 583 33.62 -9.54 -15.81
CA HIS A 583 33.73 -10.38 -17.00
C HIS A 583 33.97 -9.55 -18.27
N ASN A 584 33.21 -8.46 -18.45
CA ASN A 584 33.34 -7.56 -19.59
C ASN A 584 34.72 -6.88 -19.64
N HIS A 585 35.33 -6.64 -18.47
CA HIS A 585 36.68 -6.10 -18.34
C HIS A 585 37.79 -7.17 -18.38
N GLY A 586 37.47 -8.42 -18.75
CA GLY A 586 38.44 -9.52 -18.80
C GLY A 586 38.93 -10.02 -17.43
N ARG A 587 38.34 -9.53 -16.34
CA ARG A 587 38.67 -9.88 -14.94
C ARG A 587 37.93 -11.16 -14.52
N TYR A 588 38.12 -12.25 -15.28
CA TYR A 588 37.32 -13.47 -15.16
C TYR A 588 37.41 -14.17 -13.79
N LEU A 589 38.58 -14.14 -13.14
CA LEU A 589 38.74 -14.71 -11.79
C LEU A 589 37.91 -13.96 -10.74
N GLU A 590 37.77 -12.65 -10.88
CA GLU A 590 36.99 -11.81 -9.98
C GLU A 590 35.50 -11.96 -10.27
N ALA A 591 35.12 -12.11 -11.54
CA ALA A 591 33.77 -12.49 -11.94
C ALA A 591 33.34 -13.83 -11.30
N LEU A 592 34.18 -14.87 -11.43
CA LEU A 592 33.94 -16.18 -10.81
C LEU A 592 33.82 -16.09 -9.29
N ALA A 593 34.58 -15.22 -8.63
CA ALA A 593 34.43 -14.99 -7.20
C ALA A 593 33.05 -14.40 -6.85
N GLN A 594 32.54 -13.44 -7.64
CA GLN A 594 31.20 -12.89 -7.41
C GLN A 594 30.09 -13.90 -7.71
N TYR A 595 30.19 -14.67 -8.80
CA TYR A 595 29.21 -15.72 -9.10
C TYR A 595 29.18 -16.80 -8.03
N ARG A 596 30.35 -17.17 -7.48
CA ARG A 596 30.43 -18.07 -6.33
C ARG A 596 29.70 -17.50 -5.12
N THR A 597 29.92 -16.23 -4.77
CA THR A 597 29.18 -15.59 -3.67
C THR A 597 27.67 -15.53 -3.95
N ALA A 598 27.25 -15.30 -5.20
CA ALA A 598 25.85 -15.37 -5.58
C ALA A 598 25.26 -16.76 -5.30
N LEU A 599 25.99 -17.83 -5.62
CA LEU A 599 25.60 -19.22 -5.37
C LEU A 599 25.67 -19.63 -3.89
N GLU A 600 26.51 -18.98 -3.09
CA GLU A 600 26.52 -19.14 -1.63
C GLU A 600 25.28 -18.49 -0.98
N ILE A 601 24.77 -17.40 -1.55
CA ILE A 601 23.51 -16.75 -1.13
C ILE A 601 22.30 -17.56 -1.61
N ASP A 602 22.30 -17.95 -2.88
CA ASP A 602 21.23 -18.68 -3.53
C ASP A 602 21.77 -19.82 -4.41
N PRO A 603 21.84 -21.06 -3.88
CA PRO A 603 22.31 -22.21 -4.62
C PRO A 603 21.45 -22.59 -5.83
N GLN A 604 20.23 -22.03 -5.96
CA GLN A 604 19.31 -22.27 -7.06
C GLN A 604 19.35 -21.16 -8.12
N PHE A 605 20.29 -20.21 -8.03
CA PHE A 605 20.42 -19.11 -8.97
C PHE A 605 21.09 -19.54 -10.29
N ALA A 606 20.29 -20.08 -11.21
CA ALA A 606 20.76 -20.67 -12.47
C ALA A 606 21.61 -19.72 -13.33
N ALA A 607 21.33 -18.41 -13.30
CA ALA A 607 22.10 -17.41 -14.04
C ALA A 607 23.59 -17.40 -13.60
N ALA A 608 23.88 -17.47 -12.30
CA ALA A 608 25.27 -17.49 -11.82
C ALA A 608 26.05 -18.73 -12.29
N TYR A 609 25.40 -19.89 -12.43
CA TYR A 609 26.04 -21.08 -13.00
C TYR A 609 26.35 -20.88 -14.49
N TYR A 610 25.39 -20.36 -15.26
CA TYR A 610 25.59 -20.09 -16.68
C TYR A 610 26.73 -19.08 -16.89
N ASP A 611 26.74 -17.98 -16.14
CA ASP A 611 27.77 -16.93 -16.25
C ASP A 611 29.14 -17.40 -15.78
N SER A 612 29.19 -18.29 -14.77
CA SER A 612 30.42 -18.99 -14.39
C SER A 612 30.96 -19.83 -15.53
N GLY A 613 30.07 -20.52 -16.27
CA GLY A 613 30.44 -21.29 -17.45
C GLY A 613 31.12 -20.42 -18.52
N LEU A 614 30.54 -19.26 -18.83
CA LEU A 614 31.12 -18.29 -19.76
C LEU A 614 32.50 -17.80 -19.29
N ALA A 615 32.65 -17.45 -18.01
CA ALA A 615 33.93 -17.03 -17.46
C ALA A 615 35.00 -18.14 -17.51
N TRP A 616 34.63 -19.40 -17.28
CA TRP A 616 35.54 -20.53 -17.41
C TRP A 616 35.98 -20.79 -18.86
N LEU A 617 35.09 -20.61 -19.83
CA LEU A 617 35.45 -20.67 -21.25
C LEU A 617 36.47 -19.59 -21.61
N ALA A 618 36.25 -18.36 -21.15
CA ALA A 618 37.16 -17.26 -21.40
C ALA A 618 38.57 -17.49 -20.79
N LEU A 619 38.65 -18.28 -19.71
CA LEU A 619 39.91 -18.74 -19.10
C LEU A 619 40.51 -19.98 -19.77
N GLY A 620 39.91 -20.50 -20.85
CA GLY A 620 40.36 -21.72 -21.52
C GLY A 620 40.23 -22.97 -20.65
N ARG A 621 39.19 -23.04 -19.82
CA ARG A 621 38.90 -24.17 -18.91
C ARG A 621 37.55 -24.82 -19.27
N PRO A 622 37.49 -25.63 -20.34
CA PRO A 622 36.22 -26.17 -20.85
C PRO A 622 35.54 -27.17 -19.92
N GLN A 623 36.31 -27.90 -19.08
CA GLN A 623 35.73 -28.88 -18.17
C GLN A 623 34.92 -28.23 -17.03
N PRO A 624 35.46 -27.25 -16.27
CA PRO A 624 34.64 -26.45 -15.35
C PRO A 624 33.46 -25.74 -16.02
N ALA A 625 33.63 -25.25 -17.25
CA ALA A 625 32.55 -24.61 -17.99
C ALA A 625 31.38 -25.57 -18.27
N ARG A 626 31.69 -26.78 -18.76
CA ARG A 626 30.69 -27.84 -18.98
C ARG A 626 29.91 -28.17 -17.70
N GLN A 627 30.59 -28.30 -16.57
CA GLN A 627 29.94 -28.57 -15.28
C GLN A 627 28.99 -27.45 -14.88
N ALA A 628 29.40 -26.19 -15.07
CA ALA A 628 28.59 -25.03 -14.74
C ALA A 628 27.34 -24.93 -15.64
N PHE A 629 27.48 -25.11 -16.96
CA PHE A 629 26.33 -25.12 -17.86
C PHE A 629 25.38 -26.28 -17.58
N GLN A 630 25.90 -27.46 -17.26
CA GLN A 630 25.06 -28.60 -16.85
C GLN A 630 24.28 -28.27 -15.57
N ALA A 631 24.91 -27.67 -14.56
CA ALA A 631 24.23 -27.26 -13.33
C ALA A 631 23.13 -26.22 -13.59
N ALA A 632 23.37 -25.24 -14.47
CA ALA A 632 22.34 -24.29 -14.89
C ALA A 632 21.16 -24.98 -15.59
N LEU A 633 21.44 -25.95 -16.47
CA LEU A 633 20.43 -26.73 -17.18
C LEU A 633 19.64 -27.66 -16.26
N ASP A 634 20.28 -28.24 -15.24
CA ASP A 634 19.62 -29.09 -14.25
C ASP A 634 18.60 -28.30 -13.42
N LEU A 635 18.90 -27.03 -13.12
CA LEU A 635 17.98 -26.11 -12.44
C LEU A 635 16.87 -25.60 -13.36
N VAL A 636 17.20 -25.31 -14.62
CA VAL A 636 16.28 -24.77 -15.62
C VAL A 636 16.33 -25.64 -16.89
N PRO A 637 15.59 -26.76 -16.94
CA PRO A 637 15.66 -27.73 -18.05
C PRO A 637 15.32 -27.18 -19.43
N ASN A 638 14.61 -26.05 -19.48
CA ASN A 638 14.25 -25.34 -20.71
C ASN A 638 15.23 -24.22 -21.09
N CYS A 639 16.38 -24.10 -20.41
CA CYS A 639 17.42 -23.13 -20.77
C CYS A 639 18.00 -23.47 -22.15
N GLY A 640 17.55 -22.75 -23.19
CA GLY A 640 18.05 -22.91 -24.56
C GLY A 640 19.54 -22.59 -24.67
N VAL A 641 19.93 -21.40 -24.18
CA VAL A 641 21.32 -20.93 -24.20
C VAL A 641 22.29 -21.85 -23.46
N CYS A 642 21.85 -22.54 -22.41
CA CYS A 642 22.67 -23.52 -21.69
C CYS A 642 22.93 -24.76 -22.55
N ARG A 643 21.92 -25.26 -23.28
CA ARG A 643 22.08 -26.39 -24.21
C ARG A 643 22.99 -26.03 -25.38
N ASP A 644 22.80 -24.84 -25.94
CA ASP A 644 23.62 -24.35 -27.05
C ASP A 644 25.10 -24.22 -26.62
N ALA A 645 25.36 -23.68 -25.43
CA ALA A 645 26.71 -23.57 -24.86
C ALA A 645 27.36 -24.94 -24.57
N LEU A 646 26.57 -25.94 -24.16
CA LEU A 646 27.06 -27.32 -23.98
C LEU A 646 27.40 -27.97 -25.32
N GLN A 647 26.56 -27.81 -26.34
CA GLN A 647 26.81 -28.34 -27.67
C GLN A 647 28.08 -27.73 -28.29
N ALA A 648 28.27 -26.42 -28.13
CA ALA A 648 29.48 -25.73 -28.60
C ALA A 648 30.77 -26.18 -27.89
N LEU A 649 30.68 -26.91 -26.77
CA LEU A 649 31.82 -27.53 -26.08
C LEU A 649 32.08 -28.97 -26.52
N GLU A 650 31.20 -29.56 -27.33
CA GLU A 650 31.31 -30.91 -27.88
C GLU A 650 31.79 -30.89 -29.33
N GLU A 651 31.46 -29.84 -30.08
CA GLU A 651 32.02 -29.47 -31.39
C GLU A 651 33.44 -28.91 -31.26
#